data_AF-A0A662M8P9-F1
#
_entry.id   AF-A0A662M8P9-F1
#
_cell.length_a   1.000
_cell.length_b   1.000
_cell.length_c   1.000
_cell.angle_alpha   90.00
_cell.angle_beta   90.00
_cell.angle_gamma   90.00
#
_symmetry.space_group_name_H-M   'P 1'
#
loop_
_entity.id
_entity.type
_entity.pdbx_description
1 polymer ?
#
loop_
_entity_poly.entity_id
_entity_poly.type
_entity_poly.pdbx_seq_one_letter_code
_entity_poly.pdbx_strand_id
1 'polypeptide(L)'
;LILPTSVLVKQAYERMTKLNELDGKEVKIVAFWSGMKNSKEMKEKIFEGEYDILITTSQFLSQNFESIKSQKFDFIFVDDVDSFLKAYRNVERSLILLGFTHKEVEEAYKLIRENKIGEKEFERKGQIIISTATGKTKGRAYLLYRIMLGFTIGSTTWQLRNVINFYRITDNPLTDLKFLINKLGRGGLIFVPHDLGHEYASEIEAFLKREGLRALQVTAENKLKALDAFVKGDVDVLIGVAHYYGILVRGLDLPELIRYAIFLGSPRFKFNLRELNDVSSISTTSIRLYRHVSEEEARAIDLIISFLKRASRNEIDLINKALRGEASPGRLEKFYNAFIKAREIVLTYLSDEEKRKEIEKEGELIIRRENGVLYVYIPDTRTYIQASGRTSRTYVGGITRGISIILERPNDRPILEGLMRVFRYYLEEPWEELREDKLEDEIRKVNEDRDLVKLAKEGRIATRIKGIGRTALFIVESPNKARTIANFYGRPSRRAIGDIIVYEVTRGDLFLNIVATVGHIMDLTMDTLGNDIYGVLKLNGAFLPVYNYIKRCTDCGYQFTSTTDKCPRCGGVNVVNKSETVRTLRELASEVDEVLIGTDPDPEGEKIAWDVYNMLRPINPNIYRVEFHEVTKKAIEDAIKHRRRINKDLVNAQIVRRIEDRWIGFALSQKLWSVFKSRNLSAGRVQTPVLGWIIARTEEAKRKVPKTIILLQSPHDEAKRIRVEVSKRLGVKSGRLEALVREVEVQEVEKNPLPPYTTDTLLSEAAAVLKMGVNKIMSLAQDLFEIGLITYHRTDSTRVSDKGIEVAREYISRAFGENYFKPRRWGEGGAHECIRPTRPWDTRTLIDLLKRGIFTPVIEITRDHIRLYDLIFRRFIASQMIPERVLYQKARILIETESIEVEGECEILEKSFSQIYSIGRRKVPKLEPNERLIGKVLWTGLTKAVREYTQAEVISQMKAKGLGRPSTYAKIVETLLKRKYVVEVGRGYLKATEIGKNVYEYLVKHYENMISETRTAKLEEKMDKVMSGEIPVQEILKELYNEVMPIISELSKEEVTKEYYRIEG
;
A
#
# COMPACT_ATOMS: atom_id res chain seq x y z
N LEU A 1 -6.24 -35.72 14.98
CA LEU A 1 -6.50 -35.25 13.60
C LEU A 1 -7.99 -35.02 13.39
N ILE A 2 -8.37 -33.84 12.91
CA ILE A 2 -9.77 -33.44 12.67
C ILE A 2 -9.95 -33.15 11.18
N LEU A 3 -10.81 -33.92 10.52
CA LEU A 3 -11.01 -33.90 9.06
C LEU A 3 -12.47 -33.51 8.72
N PRO A 4 -12.74 -32.92 7.54
CA PRO A 4 -14.08 -32.39 7.25
C PRO A 4 -15.13 -33.44 6.92
N THR A 5 -14.73 -34.62 6.43
CA THR A 5 -15.66 -35.65 5.96
C THR A 5 -15.29 -37.03 6.49
N SER A 6 -16.31 -37.89 6.65
CA SER A 6 -16.14 -39.32 6.97
C SER A 6 -15.22 -40.04 5.98
N VAL A 7 -15.25 -39.64 4.69
CA VAL A 7 -14.43 -40.23 3.64
C VAL A 7 -12.95 -39.97 3.91
N LEU A 8 -12.59 -38.74 4.27
CA LEU A 8 -11.20 -38.38 4.58
C LEU A 8 -10.72 -39.03 5.88
N VAL A 9 -11.58 -39.18 6.89
CA VAL A 9 -11.25 -39.96 8.10
C VAL A 9 -10.88 -41.39 7.76
N LYS A 10 -11.71 -42.06 6.97
CA LYS A 10 -11.43 -43.43 6.52
C LYS A 10 -10.11 -43.51 5.75
N GLN A 11 -9.89 -42.62 4.79
CA GLN A 11 -8.66 -42.59 3.99
C GLN A 11 -7.41 -42.32 4.84
N ALA A 12 -7.48 -41.39 5.79
CA ALA A 12 -6.37 -41.06 6.68
C ALA A 12 -6.06 -42.23 7.62
N TYR A 13 -7.08 -42.88 8.18
CA TYR A 13 -6.93 -44.09 8.99
C TYR A 13 -6.24 -45.21 8.21
N GLU A 14 -6.75 -45.56 7.03
CA GLU A 14 -6.16 -46.62 6.18
C GLU A 14 -4.69 -46.34 5.83
N ARG A 15 -4.37 -45.08 5.48
CA ARG A 15 -2.98 -44.68 5.18
C ARG A 15 -2.08 -44.77 6.40
N MET A 16 -2.55 -44.30 7.56
CA MET A 16 -1.76 -44.32 8.79
C MET A 16 -1.55 -45.74 9.32
N THR A 17 -2.56 -46.60 9.28
CA THR A 17 -2.42 -48.02 9.65
C THR A 17 -1.40 -48.71 8.76
N LYS A 18 -1.47 -48.48 7.43
CA LYS A 18 -0.50 -49.03 6.49
C LYS A 18 0.93 -48.53 6.75
N LEU A 19 1.10 -47.26 7.10
CA LEU A 19 2.40 -46.71 7.49
C LEU A 19 2.92 -47.32 8.80
N ASN A 20 2.03 -47.52 9.77
CA ASN A 20 2.36 -48.13 11.06
C ASN A 20 2.85 -49.59 10.90
N GLU A 21 2.20 -50.35 10.02
CA GLU A 21 2.63 -51.71 9.64
C GLU A 21 4.01 -51.74 8.99
N LEU A 22 4.35 -50.72 8.18
CA LEU A 22 5.64 -50.63 7.49
C LEU A 22 6.79 -50.19 8.42
N ASP A 23 6.53 -49.32 9.39
CA ASP A 23 7.54 -48.74 10.29
C ASP A 23 7.83 -49.65 11.51
N GLY A 24 7.02 -50.70 11.72
CA GLY A 24 7.22 -51.67 12.81
C GLY A 24 7.00 -51.12 14.22
N LYS A 25 6.33 -49.95 14.35
CA LYS A 25 6.02 -49.32 15.64
C LYS A 25 4.62 -49.72 16.12
N GLU A 26 4.45 -49.82 17.43
CA GLU A 26 3.15 -50.08 18.06
C GLU A 26 2.38 -48.77 18.36
N VAL A 27 2.13 -47.93 17.35
CA VAL A 27 1.29 -46.73 17.55
C VAL A 27 -0.19 -47.12 17.55
N LYS A 28 -0.95 -46.79 18.61
CA LYS A 28 -2.39 -47.03 18.71
C LYS A 28 -3.18 -45.97 17.95
N ILE A 29 -3.67 -46.33 16.77
CA ILE A 29 -4.44 -45.43 15.90
C ILE A 29 -5.92 -45.77 16.01
N VAL A 30 -6.75 -44.81 16.41
CA VAL A 30 -8.20 -44.96 16.53
C VAL A 30 -8.90 -43.91 15.67
N ALA A 31 -9.99 -44.31 14.99
CA ALA A 31 -10.74 -43.42 14.11
C ALA A 31 -12.26 -43.59 14.24
N PHE A 32 -13.01 -42.51 13.95
CA PHE A 32 -14.47 -42.55 13.94
C PHE A 32 -15.08 -41.83 12.74
N TRP A 33 -15.97 -42.51 12.01
CA TRP A 33 -16.77 -41.92 10.93
C TRP A 33 -18.20 -42.48 10.88
N SER A 34 -19.12 -41.71 10.29
CA SER A 34 -20.52 -42.13 10.14
C SER A 34 -20.64 -43.32 9.18
N GLY A 35 -21.39 -44.35 9.58
CA GLY A 35 -21.59 -45.59 8.80
C GLY A 35 -20.56 -46.71 9.03
N MET A 36 -19.70 -46.58 10.05
CA MET A 36 -18.74 -47.63 10.44
C MET A 36 -19.44 -48.81 11.16
N LYS A 37 -19.04 -50.06 10.85
CA LYS A 37 -19.63 -51.28 11.45
C LYS A 37 -19.40 -51.38 12.97
N ASN A 38 -18.21 -51.07 13.46
CA ASN A 38 -17.83 -51.19 14.89
C ASN A 38 -17.92 -49.85 15.64
N SER A 39 -18.93 -49.03 15.34
CA SER A 39 -19.01 -47.64 15.82
C SER A 39 -19.11 -47.50 17.35
N LYS A 40 -19.68 -48.49 18.07
CA LYS A 40 -19.83 -48.46 19.53
C LYS A 40 -18.51 -48.73 20.25
N GLU A 41 -17.84 -49.82 19.89
CA GLU A 41 -16.51 -50.20 20.43
C GLU A 41 -15.48 -49.08 20.20
N MET A 42 -15.44 -48.50 19.00
CA MET A 42 -14.50 -47.40 18.71
C MET A 42 -14.80 -46.16 19.54
N LYS A 43 -16.07 -45.86 19.85
CA LYS A 43 -16.42 -44.75 20.73
C LYS A 43 -16.00 -45.00 22.18
N GLU A 44 -16.16 -46.22 22.68
CA GLU A 44 -15.72 -46.61 24.02
C GLU A 44 -14.20 -46.40 24.17
N LYS A 45 -13.40 -46.93 23.24
CA LYS A 45 -11.94 -46.68 23.20
C LYS A 45 -11.58 -45.20 23.17
N ILE A 46 -12.35 -44.40 22.41
CA ILE A 46 -12.14 -42.94 22.36
C ILE A 46 -12.45 -42.29 23.71
N PHE A 47 -13.51 -42.70 24.42
CA PHE A 47 -13.89 -42.11 25.70
C PHE A 47 -12.98 -42.54 26.85
N GLU A 48 -12.43 -43.75 26.79
CA GLU A 48 -11.43 -44.26 27.73
C GLU A 48 -10.04 -43.67 27.49
N GLY A 49 -9.78 -43.11 26.30
CA GLY A 49 -8.49 -42.51 25.95
C GLY A 49 -7.45 -43.53 25.49
N GLU A 50 -7.88 -44.69 25.00
CA GLU A 50 -6.98 -45.77 24.57
C GLU A 50 -6.41 -45.57 23.16
N TYR A 51 -5.71 -44.46 22.93
CA TYR A 51 -5.10 -44.16 21.63
C TYR A 51 -3.90 -43.21 21.76
N ASP A 52 -2.97 -43.33 20.82
CA ASP A 52 -1.90 -42.34 20.61
C ASP A 52 -2.32 -41.33 19.52
N ILE A 53 -3.08 -41.80 18.52
CA ILE A 53 -3.58 -40.98 17.41
C ILE A 53 -5.09 -41.17 17.27
N LEU A 54 -5.84 -40.08 17.46
CA LEU A 54 -7.28 -40.02 17.17
C LEU A 54 -7.55 -39.34 15.83
N ILE A 55 -8.31 -39.99 14.94
CA ILE A 55 -8.73 -39.44 13.64
C ILE A 55 -10.26 -39.33 13.58
N THR A 56 -10.77 -38.12 13.46
CA THR A 56 -12.21 -37.88 13.64
C THR A 56 -12.69 -36.68 12.81
N THR A 57 -14.00 -36.46 12.78
CA THR A 57 -14.61 -35.31 12.09
C THR A 57 -14.88 -34.13 13.03
N SER A 58 -14.96 -32.91 12.49
CA SER A 58 -15.38 -31.72 13.25
C SER A 58 -16.77 -31.89 13.90
N GLN A 59 -17.64 -32.68 13.26
CA GLN A 59 -18.97 -32.99 13.78
C GLN A 59 -18.89 -33.89 15.02
N PHE A 60 -18.02 -34.91 15.00
CA PHE A 60 -17.82 -35.78 16.16
C PHE A 60 -17.33 -35.00 17.37
N LEU A 61 -16.33 -34.13 17.20
CA LEU A 61 -15.88 -33.21 18.26
C LEU A 61 -17.06 -32.40 18.79
N SER A 62 -17.91 -31.90 17.89
CA SER A 62 -19.01 -31.03 18.28
C SER A 62 -20.08 -31.73 19.13
N GLN A 63 -20.32 -33.02 18.86
CA GLN A 63 -21.35 -33.83 19.49
C GLN A 63 -20.87 -34.50 20.78
N ASN A 64 -19.59 -34.90 20.84
CA ASN A 64 -19.06 -35.74 21.92
C ASN A 64 -18.05 -35.00 22.82
N PHE A 65 -17.94 -33.67 22.71
CA PHE A 65 -16.99 -32.88 23.47
C PHE A 65 -17.06 -33.15 24.98
N GLU A 66 -18.27 -33.22 25.56
CA GLU A 66 -18.43 -33.43 27.00
C GLU A 66 -17.83 -34.76 27.49
N SER A 67 -17.80 -35.78 26.63
CA SER A 67 -17.22 -37.10 26.94
C SER A 67 -15.69 -37.12 26.85
N ILE A 68 -15.09 -36.20 26.08
CA ILE A 68 -13.63 -36.16 25.85
C ILE A 68 -12.95 -34.92 26.44
N LYS A 69 -13.69 -34.00 27.07
CA LYS A 69 -13.16 -32.70 27.56
C LYS A 69 -12.06 -32.83 28.62
N SER A 70 -12.00 -33.95 29.34
CA SER A 70 -10.96 -34.24 30.34
C SER A 70 -9.67 -34.75 29.71
N GLN A 71 -9.73 -35.23 28.46
CA GLN A 71 -8.58 -35.73 27.73
C GLN A 71 -7.76 -34.54 27.21
N LYS A 72 -6.44 -34.71 27.18
CA LYS A 72 -5.48 -33.69 26.74
C LYS A 72 -4.70 -34.20 25.54
N PHE A 73 -4.45 -33.29 24.61
CA PHE A 73 -3.71 -33.56 23.38
C PHE A 73 -2.51 -32.62 23.30
N ASP A 74 -1.32 -33.19 23.10
CA ASP A 74 -0.11 -32.40 22.83
C ASP A 74 -0.16 -31.79 21.42
N PHE A 75 -0.87 -32.44 20.50
CA PHE A 75 -0.96 -32.04 19.10
C PHE A 75 -2.38 -32.20 18.53
N ILE A 76 -2.89 -31.12 17.92
CA ILE A 76 -4.15 -31.13 17.16
C ILE A 76 -3.89 -30.66 15.74
N PHE A 77 -4.34 -31.43 14.75
CA PHE A 77 -4.34 -31.04 13.33
C PHE A 77 -5.77 -30.86 12.84
N VAL A 78 -6.05 -29.74 12.17
CA VAL A 78 -7.35 -29.41 11.57
C VAL A 78 -7.18 -29.17 10.07
N ASP A 79 -7.69 -30.10 9.27
CA ASP A 79 -7.51 -30.10 7.82
C ASP A 79 -8.40 -29.06 7.10
N ASP A 80 -9.64 -28.87 7.56
CA ASP A 80 -10.56 -27.87 7.00
C ASP A 80 -11.08 -26.92 8.07
N VAL A 81 -10.63 -25.68 7.98
CA VAL A 81 -11.01 -24.59 8.87
C VAL A 81 -12.46 -24.20 8.70
N ASP A 82 -12.98 -24.17 7.48
CA ASP A 82 -14.30 -23.60 7.23
C ASP A 82 -15.38 -24.49 7.84
N SER A 83 -15.25 -25.82 7.72
CA SER A 83 -16.09 -26.76 8.44
C SER A 83 -15.91 -26.64 9.96
N PHE A 84 -14.67 -26.52 10.44
CA PHE A 84 -14.37 -26.41 11.86
C PHE A 84 -14.97 -25.15 12.51
N LEU A 85 -14.85 -23.99 11.87
CA LEU A 85 -15.30 -22.69 12.39
C LEU A 85 -16.81 -22.45 12.24
N LYS A 86 -17.55 -23.25 11.45
CA LYS A 86 -19.02 -23.17 11.38
C LYS A 86 -19.66 -23.28 12.76
N ALA A 87 -19.12 -24.15 13.61
CA ALA A 87 -19.45 -24.19 15.03
C ALA A 87 -18.39 -23.41 15.80
N TYR A 88 -18.65 -22.12 16.07
CA TYR A 88 -17.69 -21.22 16.73
C TYR A 88 -17.14 -21.76 18.06
N ARG A 89 -17.91 -22.60 18.77
CA ARG A 89 -17.51 -23.28 20.01
C ARG A 89 -16.37 -24.27 19.81
N ASN A 90 -16.13 -24.77 18.60
CA ASN A 90 -15.03 -25.70 18.35
C ASN A 90 -13.66 -25.08 18.60
N VAL A 91 -13.53 -23.76 18.43
CA VAL A 91 -12.31 -23.03 18.81
C VAL A 91 -12.03 -23.18 20.30
N GLU A 92 -13.00 -22.86 21.14
CA GLU A 92 -12.92 -23.04 22.60
C GLU A 92 -12.66 -24.51 22.96
N ARG A 93 -13.41 -25.45 22.37
CA ARG A 93 -13.25 -26.89 22.62
C ARG A 93 -11.82 -27.37 22.33
N SER A 94 -11.24 -26.95 21.21
CA SER A 94 -9.86 -27.33 20.88
C SER A 94 -8.84 -26.76 21.86
N LEU A 95 -9.04 -25.54 22.37
CA LEU A 95 -8.16 -24.96 23.39
C LEU A 95 -8.25 -25.76 24.70
N ILE A 96 -9.45 -26.18 25.09
CA ILE A 96 -9.64 -27.03 26.27
C ILE A 96 -8.94 -28.37 26.09
N LEU A 97 -9.07 -28.99 24.91
CA LEU A 97 -8.38 -30.23 24.59
C LEU A 97 -6.85 -30.09 24.51
N LEU A 98 -6.31 -28.88 24.27
CA LEU A 98 -4.87 -28.60 24.40
C LEU A 98 -4.44 -28.39 25.86
N GLY A 99 -5.38 -28.40 26.81
CA GLY A 99 -5.10 -28.28 28.25
C GLY A 99 -5.40 -26.92 28.87
N PHE A 100 -6.00 -25.98 28.15
CA PHE A 100 -6.47 -24.72 28.74
C PHE A 100 -7.74 -24.95 29.58
N THR A 101 -7.84 -24.24 30.70
CA THR A 101 -9.04 -24.27 31.55
C THR A 101 -10.16 -23.40 30.98
N HIS A 102 -11.41 -23.71 31.32
CA HIS A 102 -12.56 -22.86 30.95
C HIS A 102 -12.39 -21.41 31.43
N LYS A 103 -11.80 -21.20 32.62
CA LYS A 103 -11.55 -19.86 33.18
C LYS A 103 -10.58 -19.05 32.31
N GLU A 104 -9.48 -19.67 31.86
CA GLU A 104 -8.51 -19.01 30.97
C GLU A 104 -9.14 -18.62 29.63
N VAL A 105 -9.95 -19.51 29.04
CA VAL A 105 -10.64 -19.22 27.77
C VAL A 105 -11.67 -18.10 27.93
N GLU A 106 -12.43 -18.09 29.03
CA GLU A 106 -13.41 -17.03 29.31
C GLU A 106 -12.75 -15.68 29.53
N GLU A 107 -11.63 -15.65 30.27
CA GLU A 107 -10.82 -14.45 30.47
C GLU A 107 -10.25 -13.93 29.14
N ALA A 108 -9.69 -14.80 28.29
CA ALA A 108 -9.23 -14.44 26.96
C ALA A 108 -10.38 -13.85 26.11
N TYR A 109 -11.58 -14.43 26.20
CA TYR A 109 -12.75 -13.91 25.50
C TYR A 109 -13.18 -12.53 25.99
N LYS A 110 -13.06 -12.26 27.31
CA LYS A 110 -13.30 -10.94 27.90
C LYS A 110 -12.34 -9.90 27.33
N LEU A 111 -11.04 -10.21 27.26
CA LEU A 111 -10.03 -9.33 26.65
C LEU A 111 -10.35 -9.01 25.18
N ILE A 112 -10.84 -9.99 24.41
CA ILE A 112 -11.29 -9.79 23.02
C ILE A 112 -12.48 -8.83 22.94
N ARG A 113 -13.44 -8.92 23.88
CA ARG A 113 -14.60 -8.02 23.91
C ARG A 113 -14.21 -6.59 24.23
N GLU A 114 -13.25 -6.41 25.14
CA GLU A 114 -12.72 -5.11 25.57
C GLU A 114 -11.68 -4.51 24.60
N ASN A 115 -11.34 -5.20 23.50
CA ASN A 115 -10.25 -4.84 22.57
C ASN A 115 -8.85 -4.75 23.23
N LYS A 116 -8.63 -5.50 24.32
CA LYS A 116 -7.39 -5.54 25.10
C LYS A 116 -6.51 -6.73 24.76
N ILE A 117 -6.38 -7.00 23.46
CA ILE A 117 -5.59 -8.12 22.94
C ILE A 117 -4.11 -7.82 23.18
N GLY A 118 -3.43 -8.64 23.98
CA GLY A 118 -2.00 -8.49 24.31
C GLY A 118 -1.70 -7.97 25.72
N GLU A 119 -2.72 -7.64 26.54
CA GLU A 119 -2.49 -7.23 27.93
C GLU A 119 -2.11 -8.39 28.87
N LYS A 120 -2.36 -9.64 28.44
CA LYS A 120 -2.05 -10.85 29.20
C LYS A 120 -1.47 -11.90 28.28
N GLU A 121 -0.37 -12.50 28.71
CA GLU A 121 0.21 -13.69 28.10
C GLU A 121 -0.37 -14.96 28.74
N PHE A 122 -0.59 -15.97 27.91
CA PHE A 122 -1.03 -17.29 28.34
C PHE A 122 0.09 -18.28 28.06
N GLU A 123 0.34 -19.18 29.01
CA GLU A 123 1.33 -20.24 28.83
C GLU A 123 0.87 -21.23 27.75
N ARG A 124 1.76 -21.58 26.81
CA ARG A 124 1.45 -22.56 25.77
C ARG A 124 1.32 -23.96 26.38
N LYS A 125 0.17 -24.61 26.16
CA LYS A 125 -0.15 -25.95 26.70
C LYS A 125 -0.01 -27.11 25.69
N GLY A 126 0.06 -26.81 24.40
CA GLY A 126 0.20 -27.79 23.32
C GLY A 126 0.34 -27.11 21.95
N GLN A 127 0.36 -27.91 20.88
CA GLN A 127 0.47 -27.44 19.51
C GLN A 127 -0.80 -27.70 18.71
N ILE A 128 -1.21 -26.71 17.91
CA ILE A 128 -2.28 -26.88 16.94
C ILE A 128 -1.81 -26.42 15.56
N ILE A 129 -2.07 -27.23 14.55
CA ILE A 129 -1.87 -26.88 13.15
C ILE A 129 -3.25 -26.84 12.49
N ILE A 130 -3.53 -25.73 11.84
CA ILE A 130 -4.81 -25.46 11.20
C ILE A 130 -4.52 -25.01 9.78
N SER A 131 -5.20 -25.60 8.80
CA SER A 131 -5.12 -25.16 7.40
C SER A 131 -5.53 -23.69 7.23
N THR A 132 -5.37 -23.12 6.04
CA THR A 132 -5.90 -21.77 5.76
C THR A 132 -7.41 -21.80 5.47
N ALA A 133 -8.15 -20.75 5.84
CA ALA A 133 -9.57 -20.65 5.50
C ALA A 133 -9.76 -20.32 4.01
N THR A 134 -10.78 -20.89 3.36
CA THR A 134 -11.18 -20.55 1.99
C THR A 134 -12.12 -19.34 1.94
N GLY A 135 -12.80 -19.02 3.05
CA GLY A 135 -13.71 -17.89 3.18
C GLY A 135 -13.29 -16.83 4.21
N LYS A 136 -14.08 -15.76 4.31
CA LYS A 136 -13.95 -14.83 5.45
C LYS A 136 -14.40 -15.52 6.74
N THR A 137 -13.46 -15.68 7.67
CA THR A 137 -13.73 -16.10 9.04
C THR A 137 -14.74 -15.16 9.70
N LYS A 138 -15.92 -15.67 10.07
CA LYS A 138 -16.99 -14.92 10.75
C LYS A 138 -16.89 -15.07 12.28
N GLY A 139 -17.33 -14.06 13.02
CA GLY A 139 -17.31 -14.05 14.49
C GLY A 139 -15.96 -13.61 15.07
N ARG A 140 -15.83 -13.61 16.41
CA ARG A 140 -14.60 -13.22 17.13
C ARG A 140 -13.86 -14.39 17.78
N ALA A 141 -14.43 -15.59 17.77
CA ALA A 141 -13.87 -16.77 18.46
C ALA A 141 -12.46 -17.14 17.99
N TYR A 142 -12.16 -17.01 16.68
CA TYR A 142 -10.81 -17.29 16.15
C TYR A 142 -9.71 -16.40 16.74
N LEU A 143 -10.05 -15.26 17.36
CA LEU A 143 -9.09 -14.40 18.06
C LEU A 143 -8.58 -15.04 19.36
N LEU A 144 -9.23 -16.09 19.86
CA LEU A 144 -8.73 -16.86 20.99
C LEU A 144 -7.37 -17.49 20.67
N TYR A 145 -7.19 -18.06 19.48
CA TYR A 145 -5.87 -18.56 19.04
C TYR A 145 -4.81 -17.45 19.00
N ARG A 146 -5.23 -16.21 18.68
CA ARG A 146 -4.30 -15.07 18.65
C ARG A 146 -3.80 -14.72 20.05
N ILE A 147 -4.69 -14.71 21.03
CA ILE A 147 -4.34 -14.38 22.42
C ILE A 147 -3.61 -15.54 23.10
N MET A 148 -4.11 -16.76 22.94
CA MET A 148 -3.67 -17.90 23.74
C MET A 148 -2.51 -18.68 23.10
N LEU A 149 -2.40 -18.66 21.78
CA LEU A 149 -1.38 -19.43 21.03
C LEU A 149 -0.49 -18.54 20.15
N GLY A 150 -0.80 -17.24 20.03
CA GLY A 150 -0.01 -16.29 19.27
C GLY A 150 -0.17 -16.38 17.76
N PHE A 151 -1.24 -16.97 17.22
CA PHE A 151 -1.44 -17.01 15.76
C PHE A 151 -2.87 -16.65 15.32
N THR A 152 -2.99 -16.10 14.11
CA THR A 152 -4.28 -15.83 13.45
C THR A 152 -4.34 -16.60 12.14
N ILE A 153 -5.44 -17.32 11.96
CA ILE A 153 -5.75 -18.05 10.72
C ILE A 153 -5.84 -17.06 9.55
N GLY A 154 -4.94 -17.22 8.56
CA GLY A 154 -5.01 -16.52 7.28
C GLY A 154 -6.10 -17.09 6.37
N SER A 155 -6.25 -16.49 5.18
CA SER A 155 -7.07 -17.08 4.14
C SER A 155 -6.35 -17.01 2.81
N THR A 156 -6.22 -18.15 2.14
CA THR A 156 -5.80 -18.21 0.74
C THR A 156 -6.84 -17.48 -0.09
N THR A 157 -6.53 -16.28 -0.56
CA THR A 157 -7.41 -15.59 -1.52
C THR A 157 -7.24 -16.22 -2.89
N TRP A 158 -8.23 -15.97 -3.76
CA TRP A 158 -8.30 -16.33 -5.18
C TRP A 158 -7.10 -15.87 -6.06
N GLN A 159 -6.05 -15.29 -5.46
CA GLN A 159 -5.00 -14.53 -6.14
C GLN A 159 -3.74 -15.36 -6.45
N LEU A 160 -3.61 -16.56 -5.88
CA LEU A 160 -2.54 -17.50 -6.20
C LEU A 160 -3.01 -18.41 -7.32
N ARG A 161 -2.84 -17.92 -8.56
CA ARG A 161 -3.16 -18.67 -9.77
C ARG A 161 -2.13 -18.36 -10.85
N ASN A 162 -1.87 -19.35 -11.68
CA ASN A 162 -1.01 -19.29 -12.86
C ASN A 162 -1.86 -19.67 -14.08
N VAL A 163 -2.74 -18.76 -14.49
CA VAL A 163 -3.73 -19.01 -15.56
C VAL A 163 -3.46 -18.07 -16.72
N ILE A 164 -3.39 -18.62 -17.94
CA ILE A 164 -3.44 -17.82 -19.17
C ILE A 164 -4.91 -17.60 -19.56
N ASN A 165 -5.28 -16.35 -19.83
CA ASN A 165 -6.65 -15.98 -20.17
C ASN A 165 -6.73 -15.67 -21.68
N PHE A 166 -7.37 -16.56 -22.43
CA PHE A 166 -7.69 -16.36 -23.83
C PHE A 166 -9.13 -15.89 -24.03
N TYR A 167 -9.38 -15.18 -25.12
CA TYR A 167 -10.72 -14.89 -25.60
C TYR A 167 -10.82 -15.05 -27.12
N ARG A 168 -12.02 -15.35 -27.63
CA ARG A 168 -12.35 -15.34 -29.05
C ARG A 168 -13.73 -14.74 -29.23
N ILE A 169 -13.87 -13.81 -30.18
CA ILE A 169 -15.17 -13.35 -30.65
C ILE A 169 -15.62 -14.28 -31.80
N THR A 170 -16.81 -14.88 -31.69
CA THR A 170 -17.27 -15.90 -32.65
C THR A 170 -18.78 -15.92 -32.82
N ASP A 171 -19.24 -16.10 -34.05
CA ASP A 171 -20.65 -16.34 -34.37
C ASP A 171 -21.07 -17.79 -34.08
N ASN A 172 -20.11 -18.72 -33.99
CA ASN A 172 -20.34 -20.16 -33.88
C ASN A 172 -19.67 -20.77 -32.63
N PRO A 173 -20.06 -20.33 -31.41
CA PRO A 173 -19.38 -20.73 -30.18
C PRO A 173 -19.42 -22.25 -29.91
N LEU A 174 -20.45 -22.96 -30.38
CA LEU A 174 -20.54 -24.42 -30.22
C LEU A 174 -19.53 -25.18 -31.09
N THR A 175 -19.27 -24.68 -32.30
CA THR A 175 -18.28 -25.25 -33.22
C THR A 175 -16.87 -25.04 -32.68
N ASP A 176 -16.57 -23.83 -32.22
CA ASP A 176 -15.31 -23.53 -31.53
C ASP A 176 -15.15 -24.36 -30.26
N LEU A 177 -16.21 -24.56 -29.48
CA LEU A 177 -16.19 -25.41 -28.29
C LEU A 177 -15.77 -26.85 -28.62
N LYS A 178 -16.36 -27.45 -29.66
CA LYS A 178 -16.02 -28.79 -30.13
C LYS A 178 -14.55 -28.87 -30.53
N PHE A 179 -14.10 -27.91 -31.34
CA PHE A 179 -12.70 -27.82 -31.77
C PHE A 179 -11.74 -27.75 -30.57
N LEU A 180 -12.04 -26.88 -29.61
CA LEU A 180 -11.23 -26.70 -28.41
C LEU A 180 -11.19 -27.95 -27.53
N ILE A 181 -12.32 -28.62 -27.30
CA ILE A 181 -12.34 -29.85 -26.49
C ILE A 181 -11.50 -30.95 -27.17
N ASN A 182 -11.59 -31.09 -28.50
CA ASN A 182 -10.77 -32.05 -29.24
C ASN A 182 -9.27 -31.77 -29.13
N LYS A 183 -8.87 -30.49 -29.16
CA LYS A 183 -7.46 -30.08 -29.02
C LYS A 183 -6.95 -30.17 -27.58
N LEU A 184 -7.75 -29.75 -26.60
CA LEU A 184 -7.35 -29.68 -25.18
C LEU A 184 -7.42 -31.05 -24.47
N GLY A 185 -8.26 -31.97 -24.97
CA GLY A 185 -8.45 -33.30 -24.43
C GLY A 185 -9.23 -33.34 -23.10
N ARG A 186 -8.94 -34.32 -22.25
CA ARG A 186 -9.63 -34.51 -20.96
C ARG A 186 -9.27 -33.42 -19.95
N GLY A 187 -10.19 -33.15 -19.01
CA GLY A 187 -9.94 -32.31 -17.85
C GLY A 187 -10.57 -30.93 -17.93
N GLY A 188 -11.61 -30.78 -18.74
CA GLY A 188 -12.25 -29.50 -19.01
C GLY A 188 -13.40 -29.16 -18.08
N LEU A 189 -13.50 -27.89 -17.73
CA LEU A 189 -14.69 -27.29 -17.10
C LEU A 189 -15.36 -26.34 -18.09
N ILE A 190 -16.63 -26.57 -18.39
CA ILE A 190 -17.43 -25.74 -19.29
C ILE A 190 -18.39 -24.92 -18.44
N PHE A 191 -18.35 -23.61 -18.61
CA PHE A 191 -19.17 -22.67 -17.87
C PHE A 191 -20.15 -21.94 -18.79
N VAL A 192 -21.42 -21.92 -18.39
CA VAL A 192 -22.45 -21.08 -19.02
C VAL A 192 -22.80 -19.88 -18.14
N PRO A 193 -23.13 -18.72 -18.72
CA PRO A 193 -23.59 -17.54 -17.98
C PRO A 193 -24.79 -17.84 -17.07
N HIS A 194 -24.85 -17.15 -15.93
CA HIS A 194 -25.91 -17.34 -14.93
C HIS A 194 -27.31 -17.01 -15.47
N ASP A 195 -27.41 -16.01 -16.33
CA ASP A 195 -28.66 -15.58 -16.98
C ASP A 195 -29.22 -16.61 -17.97
N LEU A 196 -28.38 -17.48 -18.53
CA LEU A 196 -28.80 -18.59 -19.41
C LEU A 196 -29.10 -19.88 -18.63
N GLY A 197 -28.53 -20.03 -17.44
CA GLY A 197 -28.96 -21.02 -16.45
C GLY A 197 -28.72 -22.48 -16.83
N HIS A 198 -29.46 -23.36 -16.15
CA HIS A 198 -29.31 -24.81 -16.27
C HIS A 198 -29.85 -25.39 -17.58
N GLU A 199 -30.87 -24.78 -18.17
CA GLU A 199 -31.46 -25.23 -19.45
C GLU A 199 -30.43 -25.16 -20.57
N TYR A 200 -29.76 -24.01 -20.71
CA TYR A 200 -28.69 -23.85 -21.69
C TYR A 200 -27.55 -24.85 -21.46
N ALA A 201 -27.13 -25.07 -20.20
CA ALA A 201 -26.13 -26.10 -19.90
C ALA A 201 -26.56 -27.52 -20.33
N SER A 202 -27.85 -27.87 -20.23
CA SER A 202 -28.40 -29.13 -20.72
C SER A 202 -28.34 -29.23 -22.25
N GLU A 203 -28.62 -28.12 -22.96
CA GLU A 203 -28.48 -28.05 -24.42
C GLU A 203 -27.02 -28.29 -24.86
N ILE A 204 -26.06 -27.70 -24.14
CA ILE A 204 -24.62 -27.93 -24.38
C ILE A 204 -24.25 -29.40 -24.16
N GLU A 205 -24.76 -30.03 -23.11
CA GLU A 205 -24.52 -31.46 -22.87
C GLU A 205 -25.06 -32.32 -24.02
N ALA A 206 -26.29 -32.06 -24.47
CA ALA A 206 -26.92 -32.77 -25.57
C ALA A 206 -26.19 -32.55 -26.91
N PHE A 207 -25.68 -31.34 -27.15
CA PHE A 207 -24.83 -31.05 -28.30
C PHE A 207 -23.52 -31.83 -28.26
N LEU A 208 -22.77 -31.75 -27.15
CA LEU A 208 -21.47 -32.43 -27.04
C LEU A 208 -21.61 -33.95 -27.14
N LYS A 209 -22.66 -34.54 -26.55
CA LYS A 209 -22.92 -35.99 -26.69
C LYS A 209 -23.26 -36.39 -28.12
N ARG A 210 -24.03 -35.58 -28.87
CA ARG A 210 -24.29 -35.82 -30.30
C ARG A 210 -23.02 -35.79 -31.14
N GLU A 211 -22.09 -34.91 -30.79
CA GLU A 211 -20.79 -34.81 -31.45
C GLU A 211 -19.77 -35.88 -31.00
N GLY A 212 -20.20 -36.85 -30.20
CA GLY A 212 -19.36 -37.97 -29.74
C GLY A 212 -18.45 -37.65 -28.55
N LEU A 213 -18.64 -36.51 -27.88
CA LEU A 213 -17.81 -36.08 -26.75
C LEU A 213 -18.41 -36.51 -25.41
N ARG A 214 -17.53 -36.94 -24.49
CA ARG A 214 -17.93 -37.40 -23.14
C ARG A 214 -18.09 -36.21 -22.20
N ALA A 215 -19.30 -35.68 -22.15
CA ALA A 215 -19.66 -34.52 -21.33
C ALA A 215 -20.81 -34.84 -20.35
N LEU A 216 -20.82 -34.16 -19.20
CA LEU A 216 -21.88 -34.29 -18.20
C LEU A 216 -22.15 -32.98 -17.47
N GLN A 217 -23.42 -32.58 -17.37
CA GLN A 217 -23.83 -31.44 -16.54
C GLN A 217 -23.80 -31.78 -15.05
N VAL A 218 -23.31 -30.84 -14.25
CA VAL A 218 -23.28 -30.95 -12.78
C VAL A 218 -24.41 -30.14 -12.16
N THR A 219 -25.29 -30.84 -11.44
CA THR A 219 -26.38 -30.29 -10.64
C THR A 219 -26.17 -30.61 -9.15
N ALA A 220 -27.00 -30.06 -8.28
CA ALA A 220 -26.92 -30.34 -6.84
C ALA A 220 -27.16 -31.83 -6.50
N GLU A 221 -27.99 -32.50 -7.30
CA GLU A 221 -28.44 -33.88 -7.09
C GLU A 221 -27.41 -34.90 -7.61
N ASN A 222 -26.83 -34.67 -8.78
CA ASN A 222 -25.95 -35.66 -9.44
C ASN A 222 -24.45 -35.46 -9.14
N LYS A 223 -24.08 -34.46 -8.32
CA LYS A 223 -22.69 -34.01 -8.13
C LYS A 223 -21.68 -35.12 -7.79
N LEU A 224 -22.04 -36.07 -6.91
CA LEU A 224 -21.12 -37.15 -6.50
C LEU A 224 -20.85 -38.09 -7.68
N LYS A 225 -21.93 -38.50 -8.37
CA LYS A 225 -21.85 -39.37 -9.55
C LYS A 225 -21.06 -38.71 -10.69
N ALA A 226 -21.30 -37.42 -10.94
CA ALA A 226 -20.60 -36.69 -11.99
C ALA A 226 -19.09 -36.55 -11.70
N LEU A 227 -18.73 -36.31 -10.44
CA LEU A 227 -17.34 -36.22 -10.03
C LEU A 227 -16.62 -37.56 -10.07
N ASP A 228 -17.27 -38.63 -9.62
CA ASP A 228 -16.70 -39.98 -9.71
C ASP A 228 -16.47 -40.39 -11.16
N ALA A 229 -17.42 -40.12 -12.06
CA ALA A 229 -17.29 -40.38 -13.49
C ALA A 229 -16.14 -39.57 -14.11
N PHE A 230 -15.98 -38.30 -13.72
CA PHE A 230 -14.89 -37.44 -14.17
C PHE A 230 -13.53 -37.89 -13.65
N VAL A 231 -13.44 -38.40 -12.42
CA VAL A 231 -12.20 -38.94 -11.83
C VAL A 231 -11.80 -40.27 -12.49
N LYS A 232 -12.76 -41.18 -12.69
CA LYS A 232 -12.54 -42.46 -13.38
C LYS A 232 -12.17 -42.30 -14.85
N GLY A 233 -12.61 -41.20 -15.46
CA GLY A 233 -12.38 -40.92 -16.88
C GLY A 233 -13.48 -41.43 -17.80
N ASP A 234 -14.66 -41.67 -17.26
CA ASP A 234 -15.89 -41.93 -18.01
C ASP A 234 -16.40 -40.65 -18.68
N VAL A 235 -16.04 -39.48 -18.12
CA VAL A 235 -16.38 -38.14 -18.61
C VAL A 235 -15.11 -37.32 -18.77
N ASP A 236 -14.98 -36.61 -19.90
CA ASP A 236 -13.83 -35.75 -20.22
C ASP A 236 -14.03 -34.30 -19.79
N VAL A 237 -15.27 -33.81 -19.83
CA VAL A 237 -15.62 -32.42 -19.50
C VAL A 237 -16.87 -32.33 -18.62
N LEU A 238 -16.83 -31.44 -17.63
CA LEU A 238 -17.97 -31.13 -16.76
C LEU A 238 -18.59 -29.79 -17.16
N ILE A 239 -19.92 -29.73 -17.23
CA ILE A 239 -20.66 -28.52 -17.60
C ILE A 239 -21.40 -27.98 -16.38
N GLY A 240 -21.35 -26.67 -16.15
CA GLY A 240 -22.16 -26.05 -15.09
C GLY A 240 -22.33 -24.55 -15.26
N VAL A 241 -23.18 -24.00 -14.40
CA VAL A 241 -23.48 -22.57 -14.40
C VAL A 241 -22.38 -21.80 -13.69
N ALA A 242 -21.93 -20.69 -14.29
CA ALA A 242 -21.00 -19.73 -13.71
C ALA A 242 -21.69 -18.94 -12.59
N HIS A 243 -21.89 -19.57 -11.44
CA HIS A 243 -22.41 -18.95 -10.23
C HIS A 243 -21.34 -18.97 -9.14
N TYR A 244 -21.16 -17.85 -8.42
CA TYR A 244 -20.11 -17.72 -7.39
C TYR A 244 -20.15 -18.81 -6.30
N TYR A 245 -21.34 -19.29 -5.94
CA TYR A 245 -21.53 -20.38 -4.98
C TYR A 245 -21.72 -21.76 -5.64
N GLY A 246 -21.62 -21.84 -6.98
CA GLY A 246 -21.80 -23.05 -7.76
C GLY A 246 -20.75 -24.11 -7.46
N ILE A 247 -21.11 -25.38 -7.67
CA ILE A 247 -20.29 -26.54 -7.32
C ILE A 247 -18.96 -26.54 -8.09
N LEU A 248 -19.01 -26.37 -9.42
CA LEU A 248 -17.80 -26.31 -10.25
C LEU A 248 -16.92 -25.09 -9.93
N VAL A 249 -17.52 -24.01 -9.43
CA VAL A 249 -16.84 -22.75 -9.12
C VAL A 249 -16.17 -22.80 -7.73
N ARG A 250 -16.78 -23.45 -6.73
CA ARG A 250 -16.30 -23.50 -5.32
C ARG A 250 -15.73 -24.84 -4.88
N GLY A 251 -16.33 -25.94 -5.31
CA GLY A 251 -16.28 -27.24 -4.65
C GLY A 251 -15.38 -28.29 -5.28
N LEU A 252 -14.50 -27.91 -6.21
CA LEU A 252 -13.58 -28.83 -6.90
C LEU A 252 -12.12 -28.59 -6.51
N ASP A 253 -11.44 -29.69 -6.19
CA ASP A 253 -10.00 -29.72 -5.95
C ASP A 253 -9.37 -31.00 -6.53
N LEU A 254 -9.17 -30.99 -7.85
CA LEU A 254 -8.60 -32.10 -8.62
C LEU A 254 -7.44 -31.57 -9.51
N PRO A 255 -6.34 -31.11 -8.90
CA PRO A 255 -5.26 -30.39 -9.60
C PRO A 255 -4.54 -31.23 -10.67
N GLU A 256 -4.55 -32.55 -10.55
CA GLU A 256 -3.95 -33.50 -11.50
C GLU A 256 -4.84 -33.77 -12.73
N LEU A 257 -6.13 -33.47 -12.64
CA LEU A 257 -7.11 -33.73 -13.71
C LEU A 257 -7.55 -32.45 -14.42
N ILE A 258 -7.91 -31.40 -13.66
CA ILE A 258 -8.48 -30.18 -14.23
C ILE A 258 -7.36 -29.39 -14.92
N ARG A 259 -7.50 -29.16 -16.22
CA ARG A 259 -6.49 -28.51 -17.07
C ARG A 259 -6.93 -27.14 -17.58
N TYR A 260 -8.21 -27.03 -17.93
CA TYR A 260 -8.72 -25.85 -18.61
C TYR A 260 -10.18 -25.55 -18.26
N ALA A 261 -10.56 -24.29 -18.45
CA ALA A 261 -11.93 -23.80 -18.31
C ALA A 261 -12.33 -23.06 -19.59
N ILE A 262 -13.51 -23.38 -20.13
CA ILE A 262 -14.10 -22.68 -21.28
C ILE A 262 -15.41 -22.04 -20.83
N PHE A 263 -15.56 -20.75 -21.09
CA PHE A 263 -16.76 -19.97 -20.83
C PHE A 263 -17.48 -19.73 -22.14
N LEU A 264 -18.72 -20.21 -22.26
CA LEU A 264 -19.60 -19.94 -23.40
C LEU A 264 -20.34 -18.61 -23.16
N GLY A 265 -19.59 -17.52 -23.26
CA GLY A 265 -20.00 -16.18 -22.88
C GLY A 265 -19.48 -15.77 -21.50
N SER A 266 -19.22 -14.47 -21.32
CA SER A 266 -18.71 -13.92 -20.07
C SER A 266 -19.70 -14.11 -18.91
N PRO A 267 -19.24 -14.55 -17.71
CA PRO A 267 -20.08 -14.54 -16.51
C PRO A 267 -20.64 -13.14 -16.25
N ARG A 268 -21.97 -13.05 -16.07
CA ARG A 268 -22.68 -11.77 -15.95
C ARG A 268 -23.95 -11.89 -15.12
N PHE A 269 -24.35 -10.77 -14.53
CA PHE A 269 -25.69 -10.56 -14.01
C PHE A 269 -26.54 -9.86 -15.07
N LYS A 270 -27.84 -10.21 -15.11
CA LYS A 270 -28.85 -9.58 -15.95
C LYS A 270 -29.99 -9.12 -15.05
N PHE A 271 -30.29 -7.82 -15.07
CA PHE A 271 -31.38 -7.23 -14.29
C PHE A 271 -32.34 -6.47 -15.20
N ASN A 272 -33.64 -6.63 -14.99
CA ASN A 272 -34.65 -5.78 -15.60
C ASN A 272 -34.59 -4.39 -14.95
N LEU A 273 -34.34 -3.35 -15.76
CA LEU A 273 -34.15 -1.99 -15.25
C LEU A 273 -35.41 -1.46 -14.55
N ARG A 274 -36.61 -1.89 -14.98
CA ARG A 274 -37.89 -1.45 -14.39
C ARG A 274 -38.25 -2.19 -13.09
N GLU A 275 -37.62 -3.32 -12.81
CA GLU A 275 -37.99 -4.22 -11.71
C GLU A 275 -36.84 -4.41 -10.71
N LEU A 276 -36.09 -3.35 -10.43
CA LEU A 276 -35.04 -3.34 -9.41
C LEU A 276 -35.66 -3.33 -7.99
N ASN A 277 -36.12 -4.50 -7.54
CA ASN A 277 -36.93 -4.65 -6.32
C ASN A 277 -36.22 -5.42 -5.20
N ASP A 278 -34.91 -5.64 -5.32
CA ASP A 278 -34.13 -6.36 -4.33
C ASP A 278 -32.78 -5.68 -4.06
N VAL A 279 -32.24 -5.97 -2.89
CA VAL A 279 -30.96 -5.42 -2.41
C VAL A 279 -29.82 -5.70 -3.40
N SER A 280 -29.78 -6.88 -4.03
CA SER A 280 -28.69 -7.26 -4.92
C SER A 280 -28.74 -6.44 -6.21
N SER A 281 -29.88 -6.37 -6.89
CA SER A 281 -30.01 -5.62 -8.15
C SER A 281 -29.80 -4.12 -7.95
N ILE A 282 -30.39 -3.52 -6.89
CA ILE A 282 -30.22 -2.09 -6.59
C ILE A 282 -28.77 -1.77 -6.23
N SER A 283 -28.17 -2.50 -5.29
CA SER A 283 -26.81 -2.19 -4.83
C SER A 283 -25.76 -2.43 -5.92
N THR A 284 -25.87 -3.53 -6.65
CA THR A 284 -24.90 -3.89 -7.71
C THR A 284 -24.89 -2.84 -8.81
N THR A 285 -26.06 -2.28 -9.15
CA THR A 285 -26.19 -1.26 -10.19
C THR A 285 -25.81 0.13 -9.67
N SER A 286 -26.40 0.57 -8.55
CA SER A 286 -26.17 1.92 -7.99
C SER A 286 -24.71 2.16 -7.59
N ILE A 287 -24.02 1.17 -7.02
CA ILE A 287 -22.61 1.32 -6.62
C ILE A 287 -21.71 1.59 -7.83
N ARG A 288 -22.05 1.10 -9.03
CA ARG A 288 -21.28 1.38 -10.27
C ARG A 288 -21.53 2.79 -10.82
N LEU A 289 -22.58 3.45 -10.36
CA LEU A 289 -22.88 4.85 -10.68
C LEU A 289 -22.16 5.84 -9.75
N TYR A 290 -21.42 5.36 -8.75
CA TYR A 290 -20.86 6.22 -7.68
C TYR A 290 -20.06 7.43 -8.20
N ARG A 291 -19.32 7.26 -9.29
CA ARG A 291 -18.50 8.33 -9.91
C ARG A 291 -19.28 9.33 -10.77
N HIS A 292 -20.51 8.99 -11.14
CA HIS A 292 -21.38 9.78 -12.03
C HIS A 292 -22.37 10.63 -11.25
N VAL A 293 -22.69 10.22 -10.04
CA VAL A 293 -23.70 10.87 -9.20
C VAL A 293 -23.16 12.10 -8.48
N SER A 294 -24.06 13.01 -8.12
CA SER A 294 -23.72 14.16 -7.29
C SER A 294 -23.28 13.75 -5.87
N GLU A 295 -22.61 14.65 -5.14
CA GLU A 295 -22.19 14.38 -3.76
C GLU A 295 -23.38 14.08 -2.83
N GLU A 296 -24.56 14.63 -3.10
CA GLU A 296 -25.77 14.37 -2.33
C GLU A 296 -26.31 12.96 -2.58
N GLU A 297 -26.43 12.58 -3.85
CA GLU A 297 -26.85 11.23 -4.27
C GLU A 297 -25.87 10.14 -3.79
N ALA A 298 -24.57 10.43 -3.81
CA ALA A 298 -23.53 9.54 -3.32
C ALA A 298 -23.72 9.17 -1.83
N ARG A 299 -24.36 10.03 -1.01
CA ARG A 299 -24.66 9.71 0.41
C ARG A 299 -25.63 8.55 0.56
N ALA A 300 -26.61 8.41 -0.35
CA ALA A 300 -27.53 7.28 -0.33
C ALA A 300 -26.79 5.97 -0.63
N ILE A 301 -25.91 5.99 -1.64
CA ILE A 301 -25.08 4.83 -1.99
C ILE A 301 -24.10 4.49 -0.85
N ASP A 302 -23.53 5.51 -0.18
CA ASP A 302 -22.67 5.32 0.99
C ASP A 302 -23.39 4.61 2.14
N LEU A 303 -24.67 4.96 2.39
CA LEU A 303 -25.50 4.27 3.38
C LEU A 303 -25.71 2.80 3.00
N ILE A 304 -25.99 2.49 1.73
CA ILE A 304 -26.10 1.11 1.23
C ILE A 304 -24.80 0.34 1.42
N ILE A 305 -23.66 0.92 1.04
CA ILE A 305 -22.35 0.30 1.22
C ILE A 305 -22.09 0.03 2.71
N SER A 306 -22.44 0.97 3.59
CA SER A 306 -22.29 0.81 5.04
C SER A 306 -23.16 -0.32 5.61
N PHE A 307 -24.39 -0.46 5.10
CA PHE A 307 -25.32 -1.52 5.44
C PHE A 307 -24.76 -2.89 5.01
N LEU A 308 -24.41 -3.04 3.74
CA LEU A 308 -23.92 -4.30 3.17
C LEU A 308 -22.65 -4.82 3.85
N LYS A 309 -21.82 -3.93 4.40
CA LYS A 309 -20.62 -4.33 5.16
C LYS A 309 -20.94 -5.03 6.49
N ARG A 310 -22.11 -4.79 7.09
CA ARG A 310 -22.44 -5.22 8.46
C ARG A 310 -23.71 -6.05 8.56
N ALA A 311 -24.59 -5.97 7.57
CA ALA A 311 -25.91 -6.58 7.59
C ALA A 311 -25.82 -8.12 7.70
N SER A 312 -26.68 -8.66 8.55
CA SER A 312 -26.97 -10.09 8.66
C SER A 312 -27.89 -10.56 7.52
N ARG A 313 -27.98 -11.88 7.33
CA ARG A 313 -28.85 -12.46 6.29
C ARG A 313 -30.33 -12.12 6.52
N ASN A 314 -30.74 -12.03 7.78
CA ASN A 314 -32.13 -11.71 8.15
C ASN A 314 -32.45 -10.23 7.88
N GLU A 315 -31.52 -9.31 8.12
CA GLU A 315 -31.70 -7.89 7.80
C GLU A 315 -31.79 -7.67 6.29
N ILE A 316 -30.98 -8.37 5.49
CA ILE A 316 -31.08 -8.33 4.02
C ILE A 316 -32.44 -8.86 3.55
N ASP A 317 -32.90 -9.99 4.09
CA ASP A 317 -34.21 -10.56 3.77
C ASP A 317 -35.37 -9.61 4.13
N LEU A 318 -35.28 -8.94 5.28
CA LEU A 318 -36.28 -7.96 5.71
C LEU A 318 -36.36 -6.77 4.73
N ILE A 319 -35.21 -6.23 4.30
CA ILE A 319 -35.19 -5.15 3.31
C ILE A 319 -35.72 -5.63 1.96
N ASN A 320 -35.37 -6.84 1.50
CA ASN A 320 -35.93 -7.40 0.27
C ASN A 320 -37.47 -7.51 0.33
N LYS A 321 -38.01 -8.00 1.44
CA LYS A 321 -39.47 -8.06 1.66
C LYS A 321 -40.08 -6.65 1.66
N ALA A 322 -39.44 -5.68 2.33
CA ALA A 322 -39.91 -4.31 2.33
C ALA A 322 -39.88 -3.65 0.93
N LEU A 323 -38.85 -3.90 0.13
CA LEU A 323 -38.75 -3.42 -1.25
C LEU A 323 -39.82 -4.01 -2.18
N ARG A 324 -40.30 -5.22 -1.87
CA ARG A 324 -41.44 -5.87 -2.54
C ARG A 324 -42.81 -5.49 -1.96
N GLY A 325 -42.85 -4.67 -0.90
CA GLY A 325 -44.09 -4.30 -0.21
C GLY A 325 -44.67 -5.41 0.69
N GLU A 326 -43.90 -6.47 0.98
CA GLU A 326 -44.33 -7.64 1.75
C GLU A 326 -44.16 -7.46 3.27
N ALA A 327 -43.36 -6.47 3.72
CA ALA A 327 -43.07 -6.24 5.14
C ALA A 327 -42.71 -4.77 5.45
N SER A 328 -42.87 -4.34 6.71
CA SER A 328 -42.37 -3.04 7.17
C SER A 328 -40.85 -3.11 7.44
N PRO A 329 -40.07 -2.08 7.06
CA PRO A 329 -38.62 -2.04 7.31
C PRO A 329 -38.27 -1.85 8.80
N GLY A 330 -39.20 -1.35 9.63
CA GLY A 330 -39.01 -1.14 11.06
C GLY A 330 -37.74 -0.36 11.39
N ARG A 331 -36.86 -0.93 12.23
CA ARG A 331 -35.58 -0.29 12.64
C ARG A 331 -34.60 -0.05 11.48
N LEU A 332 -34.84 -0.61 10.29
CA LEU A 332 -34.00 -0.45 9.11
C LEU A 332 -34.53 0.62 8.13
N GLU A 333 -35.53 1.41 8.52
CA GLU A 333 -36.18 2.42 7.66
C GLU A 333 -35.19 3.38 6.98
N LYS A 334 -34.16 3.84 7.72
CA LYS A 334 -33.09 4.67 7.15
C LYS A 334 -32.39 4.02 5.95
N PHE A 335 -32.10 2.71 6.04
CA PHE A 335 -31.42 1.98 4.96
C PHE A 335 -32.39 1.66 3.82
N TYR A 336 -33.63 1.30 4.16
CA TYR A 336 -34.70 1.12 3.17
C TYR A 336 -34.87 2.38 2.30
N ASN A 337 -34.96 3.57 2.92
CA ASN A 337 -35.06 4.83 2.20
C ASN A 337 -33.82 5.10 1.32
N ALA A 338 -32.64 4.70 1.76
CA ALA A 338 -31.43 4.77 0.94
C ALA A 338 -31.51 3.84 -0.30
N PHE A 339 -32.06 2.63 -0.16
CA PHE A 339 -32.31 1.72 -1.29
C PHE A 339 -33.34 2.28 -2.28
N ILE A 340 -34.43 2.87 -1.78
CA ILE A 340 -35.42 3.55 -2.63
C ILE A 340 -34.76 4.69 -3.41
N LYS A 341 -33.98 5.54 -2.72
CA LYS A 341 -33.28 6.64 -3.39
C LYS A 341 -32.26 6.15 -4.42
N ALA A 342 -31.52 5.10 -4.11
CA ALA A 342 -30.59 4.49 -5.06
C ALA A 342 -31.28 3.89 -6.27
N ARG A 343 -32.47 3.29 -6.10
CA ARG A 343 -33.31 2.83 -7.22
C ARG A 343 -33.72 4.00 -8.12
N GLU A 344 -34.17 5.12 -7.56
CA GLU A 344 -34.49 6.33 -8.32
C GLU A 344 -33.29 6.86 -9.10
N ILE A 345 -32.10 6.91 -8.47
CA ILE A 345 -30.85 7.33 -9.10
C ILE A 345 -30.56 6.43 -10.30
N VAL A 346 -30.59 5.11 -10.11
CA VAL A 346 -30.34 4.15 -11.20
C VAL A 346 -31.31 4.37 -12.36
N LEU A 347 -32.60 4.49 -12.08
CA LEU A 347 -33.61 4.73 -13.11
C LEU A 347 -33.37 6.05 -13.85
N THR A 348 -33.04 7.13 -13.13
CA THR A 348 -32.79 8.45 -13.70
C THR A 348 -31.59 8.45 -14.64
N TYR A 349 -30.45 7.89 -14.19
CA TYR A 349 -29.21 7.93 -14.97
C TYR A 349 -29.21 6.94 -16.14
N LEU A 350 -29.86 5.78 -15.99
CA LEU A 350 -29.83 4.73 -17.00
C LEU A 350 -30.98 4.80 -18.02
N SER A 351 -32.03 5.56 -17.71
CA SER A 351 -33.13 5.83 -18.67
C SER A 351 -32.82 7.01 -19.60
N ASP A 352 -31.92 7.91 -19.19
CA ASP A 352 -31.40 9.01 -20.01
C ASP A 352 -30.40 8.46 -21.04
N GLU A 353 -30.64 8.69 -22.33
CA GLU A 353 -29.85 8.10 -23.42
C GLU A 353 -28.41 8.63 -23.48
N GLU A 354 -28.20 9.92 -23.21
CA GLU A 354 -26.86 10.53 -23.25
C GLU A 354 -26.01 10.04 -22.09
N LYS A 355 -26.56 10.13 -20.86
CA LYS A 355 -25.87 9.64 -19.65
C LYS A 355 -25.57 8.16 -19.75
N ARG A 356 -26.53 7.38 -20.27
CA ARG A 356 -26.32 5.95 -20.51
C ARG A 356 -25.14 5.69 -21.44
N LYS A 357 -25.06 6.37 -22.59
CA LYS A 357 -23.95 6.20 -23.54
C LYS A 357 -22.60 6.53 -22.89
N GLU A 358 -22.56 7.53 -22.00
CA GLU A 358 -21.36 7.85 -21.23
C GLU A 358 -20.98 6.73 -20.25
N ILE A 359 -21.95 6.23 -19.49
CA ILE A 359 -21.77 5.15 -18.51
C ILE A 359 -21.36 3.83 -19.19
N GLU A 360 -21.94 3.50 -20.35
CA GLU A 360 -21.63 2.28 -21.11
C GLU A 360 -20.18 2.26 -21.62
N LYS A 361 -19.54 3.42 -21.90
CA LYS A 361 -18.11 3.50 -22.26
C LYS A 361 -17.20 2.98 -21.17
N GLU A 362 -17.67 2.95 -19.93
CA GLU A 362 -16.94 2.38 -18.81
C GLU A 362 -16.90 0.85 -18.84
N GLY A 363 -17.81 0.22 -19.59
CA GLY A 363 -17.89 -1.24 -19.76
C GLY A 363 -18.39 -1.99 -18.53
N GLU A 364 -18.80 -1.31 -17.46
CA GLU A 364 -19.23 -1.96 -16.22
C GLU A 364 -20.76 -2.18 -16.13
N LEU A 365 -21.51 -1.35 -16.86
CA LEU A 365 -22.96 -1.43 -17.02
C LEU A 365 -23.23 -1.41 -18.51
N ILE A 366 -23.71 -2.53 -19.06
CA ILE A 366 -24.08 -2.65 -20.47
C ILE A 366 -25.59 -2.74 -20.51
N ILE A 367 -26.27 -1.88 -21.27
CA ILE A 367 -27.73 -1.88 -21.29
C ILE A 367 -28.20 -2.31 -22.66
N ARG A 368 -29.27 -3.09 -22.70
CA ARG A 368 -29.87 -3.56 -23.96
C ARG A 368 -31.37 -3.52 -23.91
N ARG A 369 -31.97 -3.41 -25.08
CA ARG A 369 -33.41 -3.55 -25.24
C ARG A 369 -33.70 -4.95 -25.79
N GLU A 370 -34.50 -5.72 -25.07
CA GLU A 370 -34.97 -7.04 -25.47
C GLU A 370 -36.48 -7.06 -25.35
N ASN A 371 -37.18 -7.35 -26.44
CA ASN A 371 -38.65 -7.38 -26.49
C ASN A 371 -39.30 -6.11 -25.89
N GLY A 372 -38.70 -4.93 -26.14
CA GLY A 372 -39.18 -3.64 -25.62
C GLY A 372 -38.78 -3.31 -24.17
N VAL A 373 -38.16 -4.25 -23.44
CA VAL A 373 -37.72 -4.07 -22.05
C VAL A 373 -36.22 -3.75 -21.99
N LEU A 374 -35.83 -2.81 -21.13
CA LEU A 374 -34.42 -2.48 -20.90
C LEU A 374 -33.83 -3.39 -19.82
N TYR A 375 -32.74 -4.08 -20.17
CA TYR A 375 -31.96 -4.91 -19.27
C TYR A 375 -30.59 -4.30 -19.04
N VAL A 376 -30.10 -4.38 -17.81
CA VAL A 376 -28.72 -4.05 -17.43
C VAL A 376 -27.94 -5.34 -17.25
N TYR A 377 -26.85 -5.45 -17.99
CA TYR A 377 -25.87 -6.50 -17.94
C TYR A 377 -24.63 -6.02 -17.19
N ILE A 378 -24.18 -6.82 -16.24
CA ILE A 378 -23.07 -6.48 -15.36
C ILE A 378 -22.07 -7.64 -15.34
N PRO A 379 -20.81 -7.44 -15.75
CA PRO A 379 -19.80 -8.49 -15.70
C PRO A 379 -19.56 -9.01 -14.27
N ASP A 380 -19.53 -10.34 -14.10
CA ASP A 380 -19.21 -11.02 -12.85
C ASP A 380 -17.77 -11.53 -12.85
N THR A 381 -16.84 -10.57 -12.73
CA THR A 381 -15.41 -10.82 -12.67
C THR A 381 -15.00 -11.73 -11.51
N ARG A 382 -15.71 -11.69 -10.37
CA ARG A 382 -15.37 -12.52 -9.20
C ARG A 382 -15.63 -13.99 -9.48
N THR A 383 -16.77 -14.30 -10.09
CA THR A 383 -17.08 -15.66 -10.52
C THR A 383 -16.10 -16.12 -11.58
N TYR A 384 -15.75 -15.28 -12.56
CA TYR A 384 -14.73 -15.63 -13.56
C TYR A 384 -13.39 -15.98 -12.90
N ILE A 385 -12.86 -15.12 -12.02
CA ILE A 385 -11.57 -15.34 -11.34
C ILE A 385 -11.58 -16.66 -10.59
N GLN A 386 -12.66 -16.90 -9.84
CA GLN A 386 -12.80 -18.09 -9.02
C GLN A 386 -12.94 -19.38 -9.86
N ALA A 387 -13.72 -19.34 -10.94
CA ALA A 387 -13.98 -20.48 -11.81
C ALA A 387 -12.73 -20.85 -12.63
N SER A 388 -12.12 -19.87 -13.30
CA SER A 388 -10.87 -20.07 -14.05
C SER A 388 -9.70 -20.47 -13.14
N GLY A 389 -9.68 -19.97 -11.90
CA GLY A 389 -8.71 -20.38 -10.88
C GLY A 389 -8.76 -21.87 -10.52
N ARG A 390 -9.82 -22.62 -10.88
CA ARG A 390 -9.87 -24.08 -10.66
C ARG A 390 -8.90 -24.86 -11.54
N THR A 391 -8.43 -24.24 -12.62
CA THR A 391 -7.46 -24.80 -13.55
C THR A 391 -6.02 -24.68 -13.06
N SER A 392 -5.79 -23.99 -11.94
CA SER A 392 -4.45 -23.72 -11.42
C SER A 392 -4.44 -23.86 -9.91
N ARG A 393 -3.56 -24.71 -9.39
CA ARG A 393 -3.51 -25.06 -7.97
C ARG A 393 -2.08 -25.21 -7.50
N THR A 394 -1.87 -24.92 -6.23
CA THR A 394 -0.61 -25.18 -5.54
C THR A 394 -0.39 -26.68 -5.42
N TYR A 395 0.81 -27.12 -5.77
CA TYR A 395 1.32 -28.46 -5.52
C TYR A 395 2.76 -28.34 -5.01
N VAL A 396 3.36 -29.48 -4.67
CA VAL A 396 4.74 -29.51 -4.14
C VAL A 396 5.72 -28.78 -5.09
N GLY A 397 5.57 -28.87 -6.41
CA GLY A 397 6.43 -28.17 -7.38
C GLY A 397 6.15 -26.69 -7.63
N GLY A 398 5.17 -26.07 -6.96
CA GLY A 398 4.78 -24.67 -7.18
C GLY A 398 3.29 -24.51 -7.48
N ILE A 399 2.94 -23.71 -8.49
CA ILE A 399 1.54 -23.53 -8.93
C ILE A 399 1.40 -24.06 -10.35
N THR A 400 0.45 -24.97 -10.54
CA THR A 400 0.18 -25.53 -11.86
C THR A 400 -0.32 -24.47 -12.83
N ARG A 401 0.15 -24.52 -14.07
CA ARG A 401 -0.39 -23.76 -15.19
C ARG A 401 -1.81 -24.24 -15.49
N GLY A 402 -2.67 -23.30 -15.84
CA GLY A 402 -4.04 -23.55 -16.29
C GLY A 402 -4.42 -22.66 -17.47
N ILE A 403 -5.39 -23.11 -18.26
CA ILE A 403 -5.91 -22.36 -19.42
C ILE A 403 -7.35 -21.93 -19.15
N SER A 404 -7.67 -20.67 -19.41
CA SER A 404 -9.04 -20.15 -19.39
C SER A 404 -9.37 -19.54 -20.74
N ILE A 405 -10.50 -19.90 -21.33
CA ILE A 405 -10.92 -19.40 -22.65
C ILE A 405 -12.34 -18.86 -22.55
N ILE A 406 -12.58 -17.62 -22.99
CA ILE A 406 -13.93 -17.08 -23.19
C ILE A 406 -14.26 -17.10 -24.68
N LEU A 407 -15.33 -17.80 -25.06
CA LEU A 407 -15.95 -17.70 -26.38
C LEU A 407 -17.11 -16.72 -26.27
N GLU A 408 -16.96 -15.54 -26.83
CA GLU A 408 -17.96 -14.47 -26.73
C GLU A 408 -18.60 -14.19 -28.09
N ARG A 409 -19.91 -13.91 -28.09
CA ARG A 409 -20.61 -13.52 -29.33
C ARG A 409 -20.27 -12.07 -29.70
N PRO A 410 -20.29 -11.67 -30.99
CA PRO A 410 -20.00 -10.29 -31.39
C PRO A 410 -20.85 -9.25 -30.64
N ASN A 411 -22.14 -9.52 -30.47
CA ASN A 411 -23.05 -8.63 -29.74
C ASN A 411 -22.66 -8.47 -28.26
N ASP A 412 -21.99 -9.46 -27.66
CA ASP A 412 -21.60 -9.54 -26.25
C ASP A 412 -20.17 -9.05 -25.99
N ARG A 413 -19.44 -8.62 -27.02
CA ARG A 413 -18.09 -8.04 -26.90
C ARG A 413 -17.96 -6.96 -25.80
N PRO A 414 -18.90 -6.00 -25.63
CA PRO A 414 -18.78 -5.00 -24.55
C PRO A 414 -18.76 -5.60 -23.14
N ILE A 415 -19.42 -6.75 -22.93
CA ILE A 415 -19.46 -7.43 -21.64
C ILE A 415 -18.10 -8.05 -21.32
N LEU A 416 -17.46 -8.68 -22.31
CA LEU A 416 -16.11 -9.22 -22.21
C LEU A 416 -15.09 -8.10 -21.92
N GLU A 417 -15.13 -7.01 -22.69
CA GLU A 417 -14.24 -5.86 -22.48
C GLU A 417 -14.41 -5.25 -21.08
N GLY A 418 -15.66 -5.20 -20.60
CA GLY A 418 -16.02 -4.84 -19.24
C GLY A 418 -15.42 -5.76 -18.18
N LEU A 419 -15.55 -7.08 -18.39
CA LEU A 419 -14.98 -8.09 -17.51
C LEU A 419 -13.46 -7.95 -17.42
N MET A 420 -12.77 -7.83 -18.56
CA MET A 420 -11.32 -7.65 -18.65
C MET A 420 -10.85 -6.37 -17.96
N ARG A 421 -11.63 -5.28 -18.07
CA ARG A 421 -11.34 -4.01 -17.41
C ARG A 421 -11.41 -4.13 -15.90
N VAL A 422 -12.49 -4.69 -15.36
CA VAL A 422 -12.66 -4.88 -13.91
C VAL A 422 -11.66 -5.92 -13.38
N PHE A 423 -11.34 -6.93 -14.18
CA PHE A 423 -10.35 -7.96 -13.86
C PHE A 423 -8.98 -7.35 -13.52
N ARG A 424 -8.52 -6.35 -14.29
CA ARG A 424 -7.23 -5.67 -14.06
C ARG A 424 -7.11 -5.00 -12.69
N TYR A 425 -8.22 -4.66 -12.03
CA TYR A 425 -8.17 -4.13 -10.66
C TYR A 425 -7.92 -5.22 -9.60
N TYR A 426 -8.26 -6.48 -9.91
CA TYR A 426 -8.06 -7.62 -9.02
C TYR A 426 -6.74 -8.33 -9.28
N LEU A 427 -6.39 -8.53 -10.55
CA LEU A 427 -5.24 -9.31 -11.01
C LEU A 427 -4.62 -8.66 -12.24
N GLU A 428 -3.29 -8.52 -12.23
CA GLU A 428 -2.50 -7.95 -13.34
C GLU A 428 -2.09 -9.03 -14.37
N GLU A 429 -2.95 -10.03 -14.60
CA GLU A 429 -2.68 -11.09 -15.58
C GLU A 429 -3.04 -10.65 -17.01
N PRO A 430 -2.25 -11.08 -18.02
CA PRO A 430 -2.53 -10.74 -19.41
C PRO A 430 -3.77 -11.46 -19.93
N TRP A 431 -4.44 -10.80 -20.87
CA TRP A 431 -5.49 -11.35 -21.71
C TRP A 431 -5.01 -11.36 -23.14
N GLU A 432 -5.24 -12.46 -23.85
CA GLU A 432 -4.80 -12.62 -25.23
C GLU A 432 -5.94 -13.11 -26.12
N GLU A 433 -5.98 -12.65 -27.37
CA GLU A 433 -6.86 -13.25 -28.36
C GLU A 433 -6.37 -14.66 -28.71
N LEU A 434 -7.31 -15.60 -28.83
CA LEU A 434 -7.02 -17.01 -29.01
C LEU A 434 -6.43 -17.30 -30.40
N ARG A 435 -5.13 -17.61 -30.42
CA ARG A 435 -4.40 -18.12 -31.59
C ARG A 435 -3.93 -19.55 -31.34
N GLU A 436 -3.92 -20.35 -32.40
CA GLU A 436 -3.63 -21.79 -32.29
C GLU A 436 -2.19 -22.08 -31.89
N ASP A 437 -1.21 -21.36 -32.44
CA ASP A 437 0.22 -21.46 -32.12
C ASP A 437 0.47 -21.35 -30.61
N LYS A 438 -0.10 -20.31 -30.00
CA LYS A 438 0.02 -20.05 -28.57
C LYS A 438 -0.73 -21.06 -27.72
N LEU A 439 -1.90 -21.51 -28.16
CA LEU A 439 -2.68 -22.50 -27.44
C LEU A 439 -1.90 -23.82 -27.33
N GLU A 440 -1.25 -24.26 -28.40
CA GLU A 440 -0.47 -25.51 -28.41
C GLU A 440 0.73 -25.44 -27.45
N ASP A 441 1.44 -24.31 -27.41
CA ASP A 441 2.53 -24.08 -26.46
C ASP A 441 2.06 -24.15 -25.00
N GLU A 442 0.90 -23.59 -24.69
CA GLU A 442 0.33 -23.61 -23.34
C GLU A 442 -0.22 -24.99 -22.95
N ILE A 443 -0.79 -25.74 -23.89
CA ILE A 443 -1.23 -27.13 -23.67
C ILE A 443 -0.05 -28.00 -23.24
N ARG A 444 1.11 -27.87 -23.91
CA ARG A 444 2.32 -28.61 -23.54
C ARG A 444 2.72 -28.32 -22.08
N LYS A 445 2.81 -27.04 -21.69
CA LYS A 445 3.17 -26.63 -20.32
C LYS A 445 2.17 -27.14 -19.28
N VAL A 446 0.87 -27.07 -19.57
CA VAL A 446 -0.17 -27.60 -18.66
C VAL A 446 -0.02 -29.10 -18.47
N ASN A 447 0.22 -29.85 -19.54
CA ASN A 447 0.39 -31.31 -19.47
C ASN A 447 1.64 -31.69 -18.67
N GLU A 448 2.78 -31.03 -18.93
CA GLU A 448 4.01 -31.20 -18.14
C GLU A 448 3.73 -30.99 -16.64
N ASP A 449 3.03 -29.92 -16.27
CA ASP A 449 2.65 -29.66 -14.88
C ASP A 449 1.74 -30.74 -14.30
N ARG A 450 0.76 -31.26 -15.05
CA ARG A 450 -0.12 -32.34 -14.57
C ARG A 450 0.65 -33.62 -14.33
N ASP A 451 1.62 -33.93 -15.18
CA ASP A 451 2.45 -35.11 -15.00
C ASP A 451 3.38 -34.97 -13.79
N LEU A 452 3.92 -33.76 -13.54
CA LEU A 452 4.61 -33.47 -12.29
C LEU A 452 3.69 -33.66 -11.07
N VAL A 453 2.47 -33.14 -11.09
CA VAL A 453 1.52 -33.31 -9.97
C VAL A 453 1.22 -34.80 -9.70
N LYS A 454 1.05 -35.61 -10.75
CA LYS A 454 0.86 -37.07 -10.61
C LYS A 454 2.08 -37.72 -9.96
N LEU A 455 3.28 -37.42 -10.46
CA LEU A 455 4.53 -37.90 -9.87
C LEU A 455 4.69 -37.45 -8.40
N ALA A 456 4.21 -36.25 -8.06
CA ALA A 456 4.19 -35.74 -6.69
C ALA A 456 3.31 -36.62 -5.80
N LYS A 457 2.09 -36.91 -6.26
CA LYS A 457 1.12 -37.74 -5.55
C LYS A 457 1.62 -39.19 -5.39
N GLU A 458 2.41 -39.68 -6.34
CA GLU A 458 3.08 -40.98 -6.27
C GLU A 458 4.34 -40.99 -5.39
N GLY A 459 4.78 -39.83 -4.86
CA GLY A 459 5.97 -39.72 -4.02
C GLY A 459 7.30 -39.77 -4.79
N ARG A 460 7.28 -39.66 -6.13
CA ARG A 460 8.45 -39.84 -7.01
C ARG A 460 9.16 -38.53 -7.40
N ILE A 461 8.69 -37.38 -6.92
CA ILE A 461 9.19 -36.05 -7.31
C ILE A 461 10.59 -35.71 -6.76
N ALA A 462 10.95 -36.20 -5.58
CA ALA A 462 12.15 -35.78 -4.85
C ALA A 462 13.45 -35.98 -5.65
N THR A 463 13.44 -36.89 -6.62
CA THR A 463 14.58 -37.23 -7.48
C THR A 463 14.81 -36.28 -8.66
N ARG A 464 13.86 -35.41 -9.04
CA ARG A 464 13.95 -34.60 -10.28
C ARG A 464 13.95 -33.08 -10.11
N ILE A 465 13.46 -32.53 -9.00
CA ILE A 465 13.30 -31.07 -8.84
C ILE A 465 14.05 -30.58 -7.59
N LYS A 466 15.18 -29.89 -7.79
CA LYS A 466 15.87 -29.13 -6.73
C LYS A 466 15.13 -27.81 -6.46
N GLY A 467 14.95 -27.44 -5.19
CA GLY A 467 14.48 -26.09 -4.80
C GLY A 467 12.96 -25.90 -4.69
N ILE A 468 12.23 -26.99 -4.43
CA ILE A 468 10.79 -26.96 -4.14
C ILE A 468 10.50 -26.19 -2.85
N GLY A 469 9.54 -25.26 -2.91
CA GLY A 469 8.93 -24.66 -1.72
C GLY A 469 9.92 -23.89 -0.84
N ARG A 470 10.83 -23.13 -1.46
CA ARG A 470 11.80 -22.32 -0.73
C ARG A 470 11.09 -21.41 0.26
N THR A 471 11.76 -21.14 1.36
CA THR A 471 11.28 -20.28 2.44
C THR A 471 12.19 -19.06 2.52
N ALA A 472 11.60 -17.88 2.67
CA ALA A 472 12.37 -16.65 2.83
C ALA A 472 11.78 -15.73 3.88
N LEU A 473 12.66 -15.11 4.67
CA LEU A 473 12.32 -14.05 5.60
C LEU A 473 12.46 -12.70 4.89
N PHE A 474 11.36 -11.99 4.69
CA PHE A 474 11.32 -10.67 4.07
C PHE A 474 11.21 -9.58 5.14
N ILE A 475 12.26 -8.78 5.30
CA ILE A 475 12.38 -7.79 6.37
C ILE A 475 12.21 -6.38 5.80
N VAL A 476 11.28 -5.60 6.33
CA VAL A 476 11.09 -4.17 6.02
C VAL A 476 11.22 -3.30 7.26
N GLU A 477 11.31 -1.98 7.11
CA GLU A 477 11.43 -1.07 8.25
C GLU A 477 10.08 -0.69 8.89
N SER A 478 8.97 -0.69 8.14
CA SER A 478 7.66 -0.22 8.63
C SER A 478 6.57 -1.32 8.67
N PRO A 479 5.74 -1.38 9.74
CA PRO A 479 4.63 -2.34 9.85
C PRO A 479 3.57 -2.23 8.75
N ASN A 480 3.28 -1.01 8.32
CA ASN A 480 2.31 -0.77 7.25
C ASN A 480 2.81 -1.37 5.94
N LYS A 481 4.08 -1.13 5.59
CA LYS A 481 4.71 -1.71 4.41
C LYS A 481 4.69 -3.24 4.46
N ALA A 482 5.03 -3.85 5.60
CA ALA A 482 4.97 -5.30 5.78
C ALA A 482 3.57 -5.85 5.50
N ARG A 483 2.54 -5.19 6.06
CA ARG A 483 1.14 -5.59 5.86
C ARG A 483 0.66 -5.35 4.42
N THR A 484 1.05 -4.25 3.78
CA THR A 484 0.71 -3.96 2.39
C THR A 484 1.28 -5.03 1.47
N ILE A 485 2.58 -5.35 1.62
CA ILE A 485 3.25 -6.37 0.81
C ILE A 485 2.59 -7.74 1.03
N ALA A 486 2.33 -8.11 2.28
CA ALA A 486 1.63 -9.35 2.59
C ALA A 486 0.25 -9.42 1.91
N ASN A 487 -0.49 -8.31 1.88
CA ASN A 487 -1.80 -8.24 1.23
C ASN A 487 -1.78 -8.42 -0.29
N PHE A 488 -0.63 -8.30 -0.97
CA PHE A 488 -0.50 -8.59 -2.41
C PHE A 488 -0.67 -10.08 -2.74
N TYR A 489 -0.41 -10.94 -1.75
CA TYR A 489 -0.47 -12.39 -1.87
C TYR A 489 -1.72 -12.97 -1.20
N GLY A 490 -2.64 -12.11 -0.74
CA GLY A 490 -3.88 -12.49 -0.09
C GLY A 490 -3.99 -12.05 1.35
N ARG A 491 -4.86 -12.72 2.13
CA ARG A 491 -4.98 -12.39 3.55
C ARG A 491 -3.92 -13.20 4.30
N PRO A 492 -2.84 -12.58 4.80
CA PRO A 492 -1.76 -13.30 5.43
C PRO A 492 -2.21 -14.02 6.69
N SER A 493 -1.62 -15.19 6.93
CA SER A 493 -1.57 -15.74 8.29
C SER A 493 -0.70 -14.82 9.15
N ARG A 494 -1.02 -14.71 10.44
CA ARG A 494 -0.25 -13.86 11.35
C ARG A 494 0.28 -14.71 12.47
N ARG A 495 1.58 -14.64 12.71
CA ARG A 495 2.26 -15.22 13.87
C ARG A 495 2.81 -14.09 14.73
N ALA A 496 2.53 -14.12 16.03
CA ALA A 496 3.06 -13.19 17.01
C ALA A 496 4.18 -13.90 17.79
N ILE A 497 5.37 -13.30 17.80
CA ILE A 497 6.55 -13.77 18.54
C ILE A 497 7.00 -12.60 19.41
N GLY A 498 6.59 -12.63 20.68
CA GLY A 498 6.60 -11.44 21.54
C GLY A 498 5.78 -10.31 20.92
N ASP A 499 6.35 -9.10 20.88
CA ASP A 499 5.72 -7.92 20.29
C ASP A 499 5.77 -7.87 18.75
N ILE A 500 6.42 -8.84 18.11
CA ILE A 500 6.63 -8.83 16.65
C ILE A 500 5.57 -9.65 15.95
N ILE A 501 4.97 -9.03 14.94
CA ILE A 501 4.00 -9.67 14.05
C ILE A 501 4.71 -10.08 12.76
N VAL A 502 4.68 -11.38 12.48
CA VAL A 502 5.13 -11.99 11.25
C VAL A 502 3.91 -12.28 10.38
N TYR A 503 3.94 -11.79 9.14
CA TYR A 503 2.91 -12.05 8.13
C TYR A 503 3.39 -13.16 7.20
N GLU A 504 2.70 -14.29 7.20
CA GLU A 504 3.09 -15.46 6.42
C GLU A 504 2.20 -15.56 5.18
N VAL A 505 2.84 -15.59 4.01
CA VAL A 505 2.19 -15.67 2.70
C VAL A 505 2.96 -16.63 1.79
N THR A 506 2.31 -17.08 0.72
CA THR A 506 2.95 -17.91 -0.30
C THR A 506 2.84 -17.24 -1.67
N ARG A 507 3.89 -17.39 -2.48
CA ARG A 507 3.93 -17.07 -3.91
C ARG A 507 3.67 -18.31 -4.78
N GLY A 508 3.53 -19.48 -4.15
CA GLY A 508 3.49 -20.77 -4.83
C GLY A 508 4.84 -21.46 -4.82
N ASP A 509 5.88 -20.81 -5.35
CA ASP A 509 7.26 -21.30 -5.38
C ASP A 509 8.11 -20.85 -4.17
N LEU A 510 7.64 -19.82 -3.45
CA LEU A 510 8.32 -19.20 -2.31
C LEU A 510 7.33 -18.94 -1.16
N PHE A 511 7.63 -19.42 0.03
CA PHE A 511 6.95 -19.05 1.27
C PHE A 511 7.66 -17.83 1.87
N LEU A 512 6.92 -16.76 2.12
CA LEU A 512 7.44 -15.50 2.62
C LEU A 512 6.95 -15.25 4.04
N ASN A 513 7.91 -15.12 4.96
CA ASN A 513 7.69 -14.60 6.31
C ASN A 513 8.02 -13.11 6.28
N ILE A 514 7.02 -12.24 6.26
CA ILE A 514 7.20 -10.79 6.13
C ILE A 514 7.13 -10.14 7.51
N VAL A 515 8.18 -9.42 7.90
CA VAL A 515 8.32 -8.81 9.23
C VAL A 515 8.82 -7.37 9.14
N ALA A 516 8.46 -6.54 10.13
CA ALA A 516 8.95 -5.17 10.23
C ALA A 516 9.91 -5.01 11.41
N THR A 517 11.03 -4.30 11.21
CA THR A 517 11.97 -3.93 12.28
C THR A 517 11.45 -2.79 13.16
N VAL A 518 10.47 -2.03 12.66
CA VAL A 518 9.92 -0.81 13.27
C VAL A 518 11.03 0.23 13.44
N GLY A 519 11.57 0.68 12.31
CA GLY A 519 12.67 1.63 12.21
C GLY A 519 14.05 1.03 12.47
N HIS A 520 14.99 1.86 12.94
CA HIS A 520 16.34 1.43 13.31
C HIS A 520 16.31 0.46 14.49
N ILE A 521 17.25 -0.49 14.46
CA ILE A 521 17.47 -1.47 15.55
C ILE A 521 18.60 -0.99 16.47
N MET A 522 19.63 -0.37 15.90
CA MET A 522 20.80 0.13 16.61
C MET A 522 21.11 1.58 16.26
N ASP A 523 21.79 2.25 17.17
CA ASP A 523 22.36 3.58 16.96
C ASP A 523 23.68 3.71 17.76
N LEU A 524 24.45 4.76 17.50
CA LEU A 524 25.71 5.02 18.21
C LEU A 524 25.47 5.01 19.72
N THR A 525 26.33 4.30 20.44
CA THR A 525 26.21 4.17 21.90
C THR A 525 26.27 5.54 22.59
N MET A 526 25.64 5.61 23.75
CA MET A 526 25.76 6.74 24.68
C MET A 526 26.67 6.40 25.87
N ASP A 527 27.09 5.15 25.98
CA ASP A 527 28.05 4.72 27.01
C ASP A 527 29.44 5.25 26.67
N THR A 528 30.16 5.74 27.67
CA THR A 528 31.57 6.15 27.52
C THR A 528 32.47 4.92 27.46
N LEU A 529 33.35 4.87 26.47
CA LEU A 529 34.21 3.71 26.16
C LEU A 529 35.68 4.14 26.10
N GLY A 530 36.34 4.29 27.25
CA GLY A 530 37.76 4.65 27.29
C GLY A 530 38.07 5.95 26.56
N ASN A 531 38.88 5.89 25.49
CA ASN A 531 39.25 7.05 24.66
C ASN A 531 38.27 7.28 23.49
N ASP A 532 36.97 7.12 23.72
CA ASP A 532 35.96 7.39 22.70
C ASP A 532 35.60 8.87 22.63
N ILE A 533 34.97 9.25 21.51
CA ILE A 533 34.25 10.51 21.38
C ILE A 533 32.81 10.21 20.99
N TYR A 534 31.91 10.37 21.96
CA TYR A 534 30.46 10.23 21.81
C TYR A 534 30.03 8.92 21.12
N GLY A 535 30.71 7.81 21.44
CA GLY A 535 30.46 6.47 20.91
C GLY A 535 31.37 6.06 19.74
N VAL A 536 32.39 6.83 19.39
CA VAL A 536 33.36 6.50 18.34
C VAL A 536 34.76 6.34 18.93
N LEU A 537 35.29 5.11 18.89
CA LEU A 537 36.62 4.77 19.38
C LEU A 537 37.70 5.20 18.38
N LYS A 538 38.83 5.67 18.90
CA LYS A 538 40.04 5.90 18.11
C LYS A 538 41.11 4.86 18.47
N LEU A 539 41.30 3.87 17.60
CA LEU A 539 42.29 2.80 17.80
C LEU A 539 43.26 2.76 16.61
N ASN A 540 44.56 2.82 16.88
CA ASN A 540 45.63 2.76 15.87
C ASN A 540 45.44 3.75 14.69
N GLY A 541 44.91 4.94 14.96
CA GLY A 541 44.63 5.96 13.95
C GLY A 541 43.33 5.77 13.15
N ALA A 542 42.58 4.69 13.39
CA ALA A 542 41.27 4.44 12.80
C ALA A 542 40.13 4.83 13.75
N PHE A 543 39.03 5.30 13.17
CA PHE A 543 37.79 5.65 13.85
C PHE A 543 36.78 4.51 13.71
N LEU A 544 36.36 3.97 14.85
CA LEU A 544 35.51 2.78 14.95
C LEU A 544 34.21 3.16 15.69
N PRO A 545 33.10 3.34 14.97
CA PRO A 545 31.82 3.62 15.60
C PRO A 545 31.31 2.40 16.37
N VAL A 546 30.89 2.60 17.61
CA VAL A 546 30.32 1.56 18.46
C VAL A 546 28.81 1.77 18.56
N TYR A 547 28.06 0.73 18.21
CA TYR A 547 26.61 0.73 18.21
C TYR A 547 26.05 -0.09 19.36
N ASN A 548 24.88 0.31 19.86
CA ASN A 548 24.13 -0.46 20.85
C ASN A 548 22.64 -0.48 20.48
N TYR A 549 21.87 -1.38 21.10
CA TYR A 549 20.44 -1.51 20.84
C TYR A 549 19.67 -0.26 21.24
N ILE A 550 18.75 0.16 20.38
CA ILE A 550 17.86 1.27 20.69
C ILE A 550 16.86 0.79 21.76
N LYS A 551 16.80 1.54 22.85
CA LYS A 551 15.80 1.43 23.92
C LYS A 551 14.83 2.61 23.84
N ARG A 552 13.55 2.38 24.07
CA ARG A 552 12.53 3.43 24.14
C ARG A 552 11.74 3.32 25.42
N CYS A 553 11.75 4.39 26.21
CA CYS A 553 10.90 4.50 27.39
C CYS A 553 9.43 4.68 26.97
N THR A 554 8.53 3.84 27.46
CA THR A 554 7.09 3.96 27.18
C THR A 554 6.43 5.05 28.02
N ASP A 555 6.99 5.39 29.18
CA ASP A 555 6.45 6.44 30.06
C ASP A 555 6.63 7.85 29.47
N CYS A 556 7.83 8.17 28.95
CA CYS A 556 8.14 9.53 28.46
C CYS A 556 8.53 9.59 26.97
N GLY A 557 8.58 8.45 26.28
CA GLY A 557 8.90 8.37 24.86
C GLY A 557 10.38 8.59 24.50
N TYR A 558 11.28 8.81 25.48
CA TYR A 558 12.69 9.05 25.23
C TYR A 558 13.38 7.80 24.66
N GLN A 559 14.20 8.00 23.63
CA GLN A 559 15.02 6.95 23.01
C GLN A 559 16.48 7.12 23.43
N PHE A 560 17.14 6.01 23.76
CA PHE A 560 18.52 5.98 24.22
C PHE A 560 19.20 4.65 23.84
N THR A 561 20.52 4.61 23.92
CA THR A 561 21.35 3.43 23.57
C THR A 561 22.31 3.03 24.68
N SER A 562 22.19 3.60 25.87
CA SER A 562 23.02 3.20 27.01
C SER A 562 22.61 1.83 27.57
N THR A 563 23.56 1.17 28.22
CA THR A 563 23.39 -0.16 28.81
C THR A 563 22.36 -0.22 29.95
N THR A 564 22.08 0.90 30.62
CA THR A 564 21.07 1.00 31.71
C THR A 564 19.69 0.50 31.31
N ASP A 565 18.98 -0.14 32.25
CA ASP A 565 17.58 -0.57 32.09
C ASP A 565 16.57 0.46 32.57
N LYS A 566 17.04 1.54 33.21
CA LYS A 566 16.23 2.70 33.56
C LYS A 566 16.37 3.79 32.51
N CYS A 567 15.26 4.47 32.22
CA CYS A 567 15.26 5.64 31.35
C CYS A 567 16.15 6.75 31.95
N PRO A 568 17.20 7.21 31.24
CA PRO A 568 18.11 8.23 31.75
C PRO A 568 17.45 9.62 31.86
N ARG A 569 16.25 9.80 31.28
CA ARG A 569 15.53 11.08 31.29
C ARG A 569 14.52 11.20 32.43
N CYS A 570 13.72 10.16 32.68
CA CYS A 570 12.65 10.19 33.68
C CYS A 570 12.81 9.16 34.80
N GLY A 571 13.82 8.29 34.76
CA GLY A 571 14.03 7.21 35.73
C GLY A 571 13.07 6.03 35.60
N GLY A 572 12.11 6.08 34.66
CA GLY A 572 11.12 5.02 34.43
C GLY A 572 11.75 3.69 34.04
N VAL A 573 11.13 2.59 34.46
CA VAL A 573 11.58 1.20 34.22
C VAL A 573 10.89 0.55 33.03
N ASN A 574 9.81 1.15 32.51
CA ASN A 574 9.09 0.62 31.36
C ASN A 574 9.84 0.99 30.07
N VAL A 575 10.71 0.09 29.63
CA VAL A 575 11.61 0.30 28.49
C VAL A 575 11.48 -0.85 27.50
N VAL A 576 11.14 -0.52 26.26
CA VAL A 576 11.14 -1.48 25.15
C VAL A 576 12.53 -1.51 24.54
N ASN A 577 13.12 -2.70 24.42
CA ASN A 577 14.48 -2.90 23.91
C ASN A 577 14.48 -3.63 22.57
N LYS A 578 15.14 -3.05 21.56
CA LYS A 578 15.28 -3.66 20.23
C LYS A 578 16.10 -4.94 20.20
N SER A 579 16.79 -5.32 21.29
CA SER A 579 17.43 -6.64 21.40
C SER A 579 16.43 -7.80 21.23
N GLU A 580 15.20 -7.63 21.71
CA GLU A 580 14.13 -8.62 21.53
C GLU A 580 13.78 -8.77 20.04
N THR A 581 13.77 -7.66 19.29
CA THR A 581 13.60 -7.70 17.84
C THR A 581 14.67 -8.52 17.15
N VAL A 582 15.92 -8.35 17.55
CA VAL A 582 17.02 -9.14 16.98
C VAL A 582 16.90 -10.62 17.33
N ARG A 583 16.48 -10.96 18.56
CA ARG A 583 16.25 -12.36 18.96
C ARG A 583 15.19 -13.02 18.07
N THR A 584 14.04 -12.38 17.88
CA THR A 584 12.98 -12.88 17.00
C THR A 584 13.43 -13.00 15.55
N LEU A 585 14.17 -12.00 15.03
CA LEU A 585 14.69 -12.08 13.65
C LEU A 585 15.69 -13.23 13.48
N ARG A 586 16.50 -13.54 14.50
CA ARG A 586 17.41 -14.69 14.48
C ARG A 586 16.66 -16.03 14.50
N GLU A 587 15.62 -16.14 15.33
CA GLU A 587 14.73 -17.32 15.33
C GLU A 587 14.13 -17.52 13.93
N LEU A 588 13.52 -16.49 13.35
CA LEU A 588 12.94 -16.57 12.01
C LEU A 588 13.98 -16.85 10.93
N ALA A 589 15.19 -16.30 11.03
CA ALA A 589 16.27 -16.55 10.07
C ALA A 589 16.74 -18.01 10.08
N SER A 590 16.59 -18.72 11.21
CA SER A 590 16.90 -20.14 11.33
C SER A 590 15.82 -21.07 10.74
N GLU A 591 14.59 -20.56 10.57
CA GLU A 591 13.46 -21.29 10.00
C GLU A 591 13.41 -21.23 8.46
N VAL A 592 14.22 -20.39 7.83
CA VAL A 592 14.12 -20.08 6.39
C VAL A 592 15.40 -20.37 5.61
N ASP A 593 15.27 -20.61 4.30
CA ASP A 593 16.39 -20.87 3.39
C ASP A 593 17.20 -19.59 3.08
N GLU A 594 16.52 -18.44 2.91
CA GLU A 594 17.16 -17.15 2.61
C GLU A 594 16.49 -15.95 3.32
N VAL A 595 17.23 -14.85 3.44
CA VAL A 595 16.74 -13.59 4.02
C VAL A 595 16.79 -12.48 2.98
N LEU A 596 15.69 -11.78 2.82
CA LEU A 596 15.48 -10.69 1.87
C LEU A 596 15.21 -9.39 2.64
N ILE A 597 16.08 -8.38 2.50
CA ILE A 597 15.93 -7.10 3.19
C ILE A 597 15.39 -6.05 2.24
N GLY A 598 14.14 -5.67 2.44
CA GLY A 598 13.34 -4.73 1.66
C GLY A 598 13.18 -3.34 2.29
N THR A 599 14.25 -2.78 2.87
CA THR A 599 14.21 -1.43 3.45
C THR A 599 14.12 -0.34 2.37
N ASP A 600 13.79 0.89 2.78
CA ASP A 600 13.73 2.07 1.89
C ASP A 600 14.97 2.21 1.00
N PRO A 601 14.82 2.65 -0.27
CA PRO A 601 15.91 2.76 -1.23
C PRO A 601 16.74 4.05 -1.00
N ASP A 602 17.22 4.28 0.22
CA ASP A 602 18.08 5.41 0.58
C ASP A 602 19.25 4.97 1.47
N PRO A 603 20.27 5.81 1.71
CA PRO A 603 21.40 5.45 2.58
C PRO A 603 20.99 5.05 4.00
N GLU A 604 19.89 5.62 4.52
CA GLU A 604 19.35 5.28 5.84
C GLU A 604 18.80 3.84 5.86
N GLY A 605 18.02 3.46 4.84
CA GLY A 605 17.52 2.12 4.64
C GLY A 605 18.64 1.10 4.38
N GLU A 606 19.70 1.48 3.68
CA GLU A 606 20.86 0.61 3.46
C GLU A 606 21.64 0.36 4.77
N LYS A 607 21.79 1.36 5.64
CA LYS A 607 22.32 1.17 7.00
C LYS A 607 21.46 0.17 7.78
N ILE A 608 20.13 0.35 7.81
CA ILE A 608 19.25 -0.60 8.53
C ILE A 608 19.45 -2.02 8.00
N ALA A 609 19.58 -2.17 6.68
CA ALA A 609 19.88 -3.46 6.07
C ALA A 609 21.23 -4.03 6.51
N TRP A 610 22.25 -3.18 6.65
CA TRP A 610 23.56 -3.58 7.15
C TRP A 610 23.54 -4.05 8.61
N ASP A 611 22.83 -3.35 9.50
CA ASP A 611 22.66 -3.79 10.88
C ASP A 611 22.01 -5.17 10.96
N VAL A 612 20.90 -5.34 10.24
CA VAL A 612 20.16 -6.61 10.17
C VAL A 612 21.05 -7.71 9.61
N TYR A 613 21.77 -7.44 8.51
CA TYR A 613 22.70 -8.38 7.90
C TYR A 613 23.74 -8.88 8.89
N ASN A 614 24.41 -7.97 9.61
CA ASN A 614 25.44 -8.37 10.58
C ASN A 614 24.87 -9.21 11.72
N MET A 615 23.63 -8.93 12.16
CA MET A 615 23.00 -9.67 13.24
C MET A 615 22.50 -11.06 12.84
N LEU A 616 22.15 -11.25 11.57
CA LEU A 616 21.57 -12.49 11.06
C LEU A 616 22.57 -13.37 10.33
N ARG A 617 23.67 -12.81 9.79
CA ARG A 617 24.69 -13.56 9.03
C ARG A 617 25.23 -14.80 9.75
N PRO A 618 25.48 -14.79 11.08
CA PRO A 618 25.92 -15.99 11.79
C PRO A 618 24.87 -17.11 11.83
N ILE A 619 23.59 -16.77 11.67
CA ILE A 619 22.47 -17.71 11.69
C ILE A 619 22.14 -18.19 10.28
N ASN A 620 22.06 -17.27 9.33
CA ASN A 620 21.78 -17.56 7.93
C ASN A 620 22.72 -16.74 7.02
N PRO A 621 23.60 -17.36 6.22
CA PRO A 621 24.53 -16.64 5.34
C PRO A 621 23.88 -16.13 4.04
N ASN A 622 22.69 -16.63 3.66
CA ASN A 622 21.99 -16.31 2.42
C ASN A 622 21.14 -15.05 2.57
N ILE A 623 21.80 -13.92 2.82
CA ILE A 623 21.14 -12.62 3.01
C ILE A 623 21.35 -11.74 1.78
N TYR A 624 20.25 -11.15 1.29
CA TYR A 624 20.21 -10.29 0.12
C TYR A 624 19.41 -9.00 0.38
N ARG A 625 19.72 -7.97 -0.38
CA ARG A 625 19.03 -6.67 -0.40
C ARG A 625 18.08 -6.63 -1.59
N VAL A 626 16.83 -6.23 -1.34
CA VAL A 626 15.74 -6.12 -2.31
C VAL A 626 15.29 -4.66 -2.37
N GLU A 627 15.58 -3.98 -3.47
CA GLU A 627 15.34 -2.54 -3.61
C GLU A 627 14.13 -2.26 -4.51
N PHE A 628 13.19 -1.44 -4.04
CA PHE A 628 11.99 -1.06 -4.79
C PHE A 628 11.62 0.39 -4.51
N HIS A 629 11.12 1.07 -5.56
CA HIS A 629 10.78 2.51 -5.53
C HIS A 629 9.27 2.76 -5.42
N GLU A 630 8.47 1.71 -5.46
CA GLU A 630 7.02 1.72 -5.23
C GLU A 630 6.60 0.42 -4.55
N VAL A 631 5.61 0.50 -3.66
CA VAL A 631 5.09 -0.68 -2.96
C VAL A 631 3.95 -1.25 -3.82
N THR A 632 4.29 -1.97 -4.89
CA THR A 632 3.33 -2.66 -5.77
C THR A 632 3.72 -4.13 -5.92
N LYS A 633 2.76 -5.02 -6.19
CA LYS A 633 3.05 -6.46 -6.37
C LYS A 633 4.15 -6.66 -7.42
N LYS A 634 4.01 -6.02 -8.58
CA LYS A 634 4.99 -6.10 -9.66
C LYS A 634 6.39 -5.61 -9.23
N ALA A 635 6.48 -4.46 -8.58
CA ALA A 635 7.78 -3.93 -8.13
C ALA A 635 8.45 -4.82 -7.08
N ILE A 636 7.69 -5.39 -6.14
CA ILE A 636 8.24 -6.35 -5.16
C ILE A 636 8.73 -7.62 -5.86
N GLU A 637 7.95 -8.18 -6.79
CA GLU A 637 8.37 -9.36 -7.56
C GLU A 637 9.64 -9.12 -8.38
N ASP A 638 9.71 -7.98 -9.07
CA ASP A 638 10.88 -7.61 -9.86
C ASP A 638 12.10 -7.35 -8.97
N ALA A 639 11.92 -6.77 -7.79
CA ALA A 639 12.98 -6.55 -6.81
C ALA A 639 13.51 -7.87 -6.21
N ILE A 640 12.65 -8.85 -5.94
CA ILE A 640 13.06 -10.19 -5.44
C ILE A 640 13.88 -10.92 -6.52
N LYS A 641 13.48 -10.81 -7.79
CA LYS A 641 14.22 -11.40 -8.93
C LYS A 641 15.60 -10.77 -9.09
N HIS A 642 15.71 -9.45 -8.93
CA HIS A 642 16.97 -8.70 -9.07
C HIS A 642 17.61 -8.37 -7.71
N ARG A 643 17.51 -9.29 -6.74
CA ARG A 643 18.12 -9.10 -5.41
C ARG A 643 19.64 -8.99 -5.51
N ARG A 644 20.22 -8.07 -4.74
CA ARG A 644 21.66 -7.77 -4.72
C ARG A 644 22.28 -8.01 -3.36
N ARG A 645 23.61 -7.82 -3.24
CA ARG A 645 24.28 -7.69 -1.94
C ARG A 645 24.13 -6.26 -1.41
N ILE A 646 24.39 -6.08 -0.12
CA ILE A 646 24.39 -4.75 0.51
C ILE A 646 25.52 -3.91 -0.07
N ASN A 647 25.19 -2.66 -0.40
CA ASN A 647 26.13 -1.66 -0.87
C ASN A 647 26.79 -0.99 0.33
N LYS A 648 28.08 -1.26 0.53
CA LYS A 648 28.86 -0.74 1.66
C LYS A 648 29.09 0.77 1.56
N ASP A 649 29.12 1.34 0.37
CA ASP A 649 29.42 2.76 0.15
C ASP A 649 28.25 3.64 0.62
N LEU A 650 27.01 3.20 0.36
CA LEU A 650 25.81 3.82 0.93
C LEU A 650 25.76 3.72 2.46
N VAL A 651 26.15 2.57 3.03
CA VAL A 651 26.25 2.39 4.49
C VAL A 651 27.29 3.35 5.07
N ASN A 652 28.48 3.39 4.46
CA ASN A 652 29.58 4.25 4.86
C ASN A 652 29.19 5.73 4.84
N ALA A 653 28.49 6.19 3.80
CA ALA A 653 28.00 7.56 3.74
C ALA A 653 27.02 7.88 4.87
N GLN A 654 26.13 6.94 5.21
CA GLN A 654 25.23 7.08 6.36
C GLN A 654 26.01 7.15 7.68
N ILE A 655 27.04 6.30 7.85
CA ILE A 655 27.87 6.28 9.06
C ILE A 655 28.57 7.62 9.25
N VAL A 656 29.23 8.13 8.20
CA VAL A 656 29.90 9.44 8.22
C VAL A 656 28.91 10.53 8.63
N ARG A 657 27.74 10.55 7.99
CA ARG A 657 26.68 11.51 8.32
C ARG A 657 26.22 11.41 9.77
N ARG A 658 26.05 10.20 10.28
CA ARG A 658 25.59 9.98 11.67
C ARG A 658 26.65 10.37 12.70
N ILE A 659 27.92 10.06 12.43
CA ILE A 659 29.05 10.46 13.29
C ILE A 659 29.20 11.97 13.28
N GLU A 660 29.10 12.61 12.11
CA GLU A 660 29.17 14.07 11.99
C GLU A 660 28.08 14.77 12.83
N ASP A 661 26.83 14.38 12.64
CA ASP A 661 25.69 14.89 13.41
C ASP A 661 25.90 14.68 14.92
N ARG A 662 26.51 13.56 15.31
CA ARG A 662 26.81 13.24 16.71
C ARG A 662 27.91 14.13 17.26
N TRP A 663 29.08 14.17 16.61
CA TRP A 663 30.25 14.91 17.06
C TRP A 663 29.99 16.41 17.10
N ILE A 664 29.67 17.02 15.96
CA ILE A 664 29.48 18.46 15.87
C ILE A 664 28.22 18.88 16.63
N GLY A 665 27.13 18.14 16.43
CA GLY A 665 25.84 18.46 17.05
C GLY A 665 25.90 18.41 18.58
N PHE A 666 26.46 17.34 19.17
CA PHE A 666 26.53 17.23 20.63
C PHE A 666 27.53 18.23 21.23
N ALA A 667 28.73 18.35 20.65
CA ALA A 667 29.75 19.26 21.16
C ALA A 667 29.26 20.72 21.20
N LEU A 668 28.69 21.20 20.09
CA LEU A 668 28.13 22.55 20.04
C LEU A 668 26.90 22.71 20.93
N SER A 669 26.05 21.69 21.04
CA SER A 669 24.89 21.74 21.95
C SER A 669 25.34 21.85 23.42
N GLN A 670 26.35 21.08 23.85
CA GLN A 670 26.90 21.16 25.20
C GLN A 670 27.51 22.54 25.49
N LYS A 671 28.22 23.15 24.52
CA LYS A 671 28.69 24.53 24.64
C LYS A 671 27.54 25.51 24.82
N LEU A 672 26.47 25.40 24.03
CA LEU A 672 25.28 26.23 24.21
C LEU A 672 24.65 26.03 25.60
N TRP A 673 24.64 24.80 26.14
CA TRP A 673 24.13 24.55 27.49
C TRP A 673 24.98 25.22 28.57
N SER A 674 26.31 25.19 28.43
CA SER A 674 27.23 25.84 29.37
C SER A 674 27.03 27.37 29.38
N VAL A 675 26.85 27.96 28.20
CA VAL A 675 26.76 29.42 27.99
C VAL A 675 25.37 29.96 28.34
N PHE A 676 24.31 29.38 27.79
CA PHE A 676 22.93 29.86 27.95
C PHE A 676 22.16 29.17 29.09
N LYS A 677 22.81 28.28 29.85
CA LYS A 677 22.23 27.52 30.98
C LYS A 677 20.93 26.79 30.64
N SER A 678 20.79 26.33 29.40
CA SER A 678 19.58 25.66 28.92
C SER A 678 19.92 24.39 28.16
N ARG A 679 19.58 23.23 28.74
CA ARG A 679 19.72 21.91 28.10
C ARG A 679 18.74 21.69 26.93
N ASN A 680 17.83 22.62 26.71
CA ASN A 680 16.86 22.56 25.63
C ASN A 680 17.39 23.12 24.31
N LEU A 681 18.61 23.65 24.27
CA LEU A 681 19.24 24.20 23.07
C LEU A 681 19.92 23.09 22.26
N SER A 682 19.99 23.26 20.94
CA SER A 682 20.76 22.37 20.09
C SER A 682 21.35 23.11 18.91
N ALA A 683 22.58 22.76 18.55
CA ALA A 683 23.25 23.26 17.37
C ALA A 683 23.45 22.13 16.35
N GLY A 684 23.46 22.50 15.08
CA GLY A 684 23.72 21.58 13.99
C GLY A 684 24.22 22.35 12.77
N ARG A 685 25.05 21.71 11.95
CA ARG A 685 25.70 22.34 10.80
C ARG A 685 24.69 22.89 9.78
N VAL A 686 23.63 22.13 9.45
CA VAL A 686 22.59 22.61 8.54
C VAL A 686 21.58 23.52 9.24
N GLN A 687 21.28 23.25 10.52
CA GLN A 687 20.32 24.01 11.31
C GLN A 687 20.73 25.48 11.48
N THR A 688 22.03 25.74 11.64
CA THR A 688 22.54 27.08 11.98
C THR A 688 22.49 28.08 10.80
N PRO A 689 22.95 27.74 9.58
CA PRO A 689 22.76 28.56 8.38
C PRO A 689 21.29 28.88 8.12
N VAL A 690 20.41 27.88 8.26
CA VAL A 690 18.97 28.06 8.05
C VAL A 690 18.39 29.04 9.07
N LEU A 691 18.80 28.95 10.33
CA LEU A 691 18.44 29.94 11.35
C LEU A 691 18.93 31.35 10.97
N GLY A 692 20.17 31.45 10.47
CA GLY A 692 20.75 32.70 9.97
C GLY A 692 19.93 33.33 8.85
N TRP A 693 19.49 32.56 7.85
CA TRP A 693 18.62 33.04 6.77
C TRP A 693 17.29 33.58 7.31
N ILE A 694 16.67 32.86 8.26
CA ILE A 694 15.40 33.29 8.87
C ILE A 694 15.61 34.57 9.70
N ILE A 695 16.73 34.71 10.42
CA ILE A 695 17.09 35.92 11.16
C ILE A 695 17.27 37.10 10.20
N ALA A 696 18.11 36.95 9.17
CA ALA A 696 18.35 37.99 8.17
C ALA A 696 17.02 38.44 7.53
N ARG A 697 16.18 37.48 7.12
CA ARG A 697 14.88 37.77 6.54
C ARG A 697 13.92 38.42 7.54
N THR A 698 13.99 38.06 8.82
CA THR A 698 13.20 38.70 9.90
C THR A 698 13.61 40.16 10.08
N GLU A 699 14.90 40.47 10.03
CA GLU A 699 15.41 41.84 10.13
C GLU A 699 15.08 42.67 8.88
N GLU A 700 15.26 42.12 7.68
CA GLU A 700 14.81 42.76 6.43
C GLU A 700 13.31 43.06 6.44
N ALA A 701 12.49 42.15 6.99
CA ALA A 701 11.05 42.30 7.09
C ALA A 701 10.62 43.43 8.07
N LYS A 702 11.51 43.90 8.96
CA LYS A 702 11.25 45.09 9.79
C LYS A 702 11.33 46.37 8.97
N ARG A 703 12.15 46.42 7.92
CA ARG A 703 12.28 47.58 7.04
C ARG A 703 10.94 47.83 6.34
N LYS A 704 10.43 49.06 6.49
CA LYS A 704 9.19 49.48 5.84
C LYS A 704 9.50 50.22 4.54
N VAL A 705 8.82 49.84 3.46
CA VAL A 705 8.90 50.54 2.17
C VAL A 705 7.52 51.07 1.80
N PRO A 706 7.46 52.24 1.15
CA PRO A 706 6.21 52.75 0.62
C PRO A 706 5.72 51.82 -0.48
N LYS A 707 4.43 51.47 -0.44
CA LYS A 707 3.80 50.66 -1.48
C LYS A 707 2.39 51.15 -1.71
N THR A 708 2.05 51.32 -2.98
CA THR A 708 0.69 51.59 -3.43
C THR A 708 0.23 50.45 -4.32
N ILE A 709 -0.93 49.88 -4.00
CA ILE A 709 -1.59 48.85 -4.80
C ILE A 709 -2.72 49.52 -5.57
N ILE A 710 -2.67 49.41 -6.88
CA ILE A 710 -3.65 50.01 -7.79
C ILE A 710 -4.34 48.90 -8.56
N LEU A 711 -5.65 48.99 -8.68
CA LEU A 711 -6.42 48.23 -9.65
C LEU A 711 -6.60 49.13 -10.88
N LEU A 712 -5.93 48.79 -11.96
CA LEU A 712 -6.14 49.42 -13.26
C LEU A 712 -7.27 48.69 -13.98
N GLN A 713 -8.20 49.44 -14.57
CA GLN A 713 -9.34 48.89 -15.29
C GLN A 713 -9.59 49.69 -16.58
N SER A 714 -9.88 48.99 -17.68
CA SER A 714 -10.27 49.65 -18.93
C SER A 714 -11.67 50.27 -18.79
N PRO A 715 -11.89 51.52 -19.21
CA PRO A 715 -13.21 52.16 -19.18
C PRO A 715 -14.19 51.56 -20.19
N HIS A 716 -13.68 50.83 -21.20
CA HIS A 716 -14.46 50.24 -22.28
C HIS A 716 -14.66 48.73 -22.12
N ASP A 717 -13.93 48.08 -21.20
CA ASP A 717 -14.01 46.64 -20.96
C ASP A 717 -13.72 46.31 -19.48
N GLU A 718 -14.76 45.94 -18.73
CA GLU A 718 -14.63 45.58 -17.31
C GLU A 718 -13.81 44.30 -17.07
N ALA A 719 -13.68 43.43 -18.07
CA ALA A 719 -12.87 42.22 -17.98
C ALA A 719 -11.37 42.53 -17.99
N LYS A 720 -10.97 43.66 -18.62
CA LYS A 720 -9.58 44.15 -18.62
C LYS A 720 -9.25 44.89 -17.33
N ARG A 721 -9.02 44.11 -16.27
CA ARG A 721 -8.56 44.61 -14.98
C ARG A 721 -7.25 43.98 -14.56
N ILE A 722 -6.34 44.79 -14.04
CA ILE A 722 -5.04 44.32 -13.60
C ILE A 722 -4.62 45.00 -12.29
N ARG A 723 -4.15 44.17 -11.35
CA ARG A 723 -3.64 44.66 -10.08
C ARG A 723 -2.14 44.86 -10.22
N VAL A 724 -1.70 46.08 -9.95
CA VAL A 724 -0.30 46.48 -10.09
C VAL A 724 0.20 47.07 -8.77
N GLU A 725 1.51 46.96 -8.57
CA GLU A 725 2.18 47.40 -7.35
C GLU A 725 3.24 48.45 -7.69
N VAL A 726 3.17 49.60 -7.03
CA VAL A 726 4.13 50.71 -7.20
C VAL A 726 4.91 50.88 -5.90
N SER A 727 6.23 50.95 -6.00
CA SER A 727 7.16 51.06 -4.87
C SER A 727 7.32 52.49 -4.32
N LYS A 728 6.24 53.29 -4.37
CA LYS A 728 6.16 54.66 -3.84
C LYS A 728 4.79 54.87 -3.19
N ARG A 729 4.67 55.92 -2.37
CA ARG A 729 3.37 56.39 -1.87
C ARG A 729 2.86 57.41 -2.88
N LEU A 730 1.82 57.06 -3.62
CA LEU A 730 1.10 58.06 -4.40
C LEU A 730 0.30 58.95 -3.44
N GLY A 731 0.40 60.27 -3.59
CA GLY A 731 -0.22 61.27 -2.70
C GLY A 731 -1.75 61.29 -2.77
N VAL A 732 -2.34 60.54 -3.69
CA VAL A 732 -3.76 60.51 -3.98
C VAL A 732 -4.46 59.45 -3.11
N LYS A 733 -5.09 59.87 -2.01
CA LYS A 733 -5.80 58.95 -1.09
C LYS A 733 -7.16 58.46 -1.60
N SER A 734 -7.80 59.17 -2.56
CA SER A 734 -9.17 58.86 -3.05
C SER A 734 -9.49 59.32 -4.50
N GLY A 735 -8.50 59.46 -5.38
CA GLY A 735 -8.70 59.96 -6.76
C GLY A 735 -8.65 58.85 -7.81
N ARG A 736 -9.36 59.04 -8.94
CA ARG A 736 -9.16 58.27 -10.17
C ARG A 736 -7.77 58.59 -10.72
N LEU A 737 -6.91 57.58 -10.82
CA LEU A 737 -5.61 57.71 -11.47
C LEU A 737 -5.78 57.42 -12.96
N GLU A 738 -5.16 58.20 -13.82
CA GLU A 738 -5.06 57.85 -15.24
C GLU A 738 -3.77 57.06 -15.47
N ALA A 739 -3.90 55.95 -16.20
CA ALA A 739 -2.78 55.14 -16.62
C ALA A 739 -2.83 54.94 -18.13
N LEU A 740 -1.67 54.99 -18.78
CA LEU A 740 -1.53 54.84 -20.21
C LEU A 740 -0.59 53.67 -20.52
N VAL A 741 -1.06 52.72 -21.31
CA VAL A 741 -0.22 51.64 -21.81
C VAL A 741 0.72 52.22 -22.90
N ARG A 742 2.04 52.16 -22.68
CA ARG A 742 3.04 52.76 -23.58
C ARG A 742 3.60 51.76 -24.57
N GLU A 743 4.07 50.63 -24.06
CA GLU A 743 4.70 49.57 -24.85
C GLU A 743 3.96 48.27 -24.55
N VAL A 744 3.68 47.49 -25.60
CA VAL A 744 3.12 46.16 -25.49
C VAL A 744 3.86 45.26 -26.45
N GLU A 745 4.61 44.31 -25.91
CA GLU A 745 5.21 43.22 -26.66
C GLU A 745 4.36 41.97 -26.43
N VAL A 746 3.77 41.44 -27.49
CA VAL A 746 3.08 40.16 -27.47
C VAL A 746 3.89 39.19 -28.30
N GLN A 747 4.22 38.05 -27.70
CA GLN A 747 4.87 36.95 -28.38
C GLN A 747 4.08 35.67 -28.16
N GLU A 748 4.02 34.86 -29.21
CA GLU A 748 3.52 33.51 -29.09
C GLU A 748 4.63 32.63 -28.50
N VAL A 749 4.34 31.97 -27.38
CA VAL A 749 5.31 31.16 -26.65
C VAL A 749 4.78 29.75 -26.48
N GLU A 750 5.59 28.77 -26.85
CA GLU A 750 5.36 27.38 -26.45
C GLU A 750 5.74 27.21 -24.99
N LYS A 751 4.73 27.00 -24.13
CA LYS A 751 4.91 26.78 -22.70
C LYS A 751 4.93 25.28 -22.42
N ASN A 752 6.06 24.79 -21.93
CA ASN A 752 6.12 23.43 -21.41
C ASN A 752 5.42 23.33 -20.05
N PRO A 753 4.82 22.17 -19.72
CA PRO A 753 4.36 21.89 -18.37
C PRO A 753 5.53 21.92 -17.39
N LEU A 754 5.23 21.98 -16.09
CA LEU A 754 6.27 21.88 -15.07
C LEU A 754 6.68 20.41 -14.86
N PRO A 755 7.92 20.13 -14.39
CA PRO A 755 8.37 18.78 -14.10
C PRO A 755 7.52 18.12 -12.99
N PRO A 756 7.50 16.78 -12.93
CA PRO A 756 6.87 16.05 -11.83
C PRO A 756 7.54 16.39 -10.49
N TYR A 757 6.85 16.05 -9.40
CA TYR A 757 7.31 16.46 -8.08
C TYR A 757 8.62 15.80 -7.65
N THR A 758 9.45 16.62 -7.03
CA THR A 758 10.52 16.26 -6.11
C THR A 758 10.06 16.59 -4.69
N THR A 759 10.76 16.14 -3.65
CA THR A 759 10.32 16.37 -2.26
C THR A 759 10.14 17.85 -1.92
N ASP A 760 11.09 18.70 -2.30
CA ASP A 760 11.02 20.16 -2.09
C ASP A 760 9.85 20.82 -2.83
N THR A 761 9.67 20.48 -4.11
CA THR A 761 8.59 21.09 -4.91
C THR A 761 7.21 20.62 -4.43
N LEU A 762 7.09 19.36 -3.99
CA LEU A 762 5.87 18.85 -3.37
C LEU A 762 5.59 19.59 -2.08
N LEU A 763 6.56 19.68 -1.17
CA LEU A 763 6.39 20.37 0.11
C LEU A 763 6.04 21.84 -0.09
N SER A 764 6.69 22.49 -1.05
CA SER A 764 6.46 23.91 -1.33
C SER A 764 5.04 24.17 -1.84
N GLU A 765 4.63 23.44 -2.88
CA GLU A 765 3.31 23.65 -3.49
C GLU A 765 2.18 23.12 -2.61
N ALA A 766 2.33 21.94 -1.99
CA ALA A 766 1.32 21.39 -1.10
C ALA A 766 1.11 22.26 0.15
N ALA A 767 2.17 22.85 0.73
CA ALA A 767 2.00 23.76 1.85
C ALA A 767 1.20 25.01 1.45
N ALA A 768 1.49 25.58 0.28
CA ALA A 768 0.80 26.76 -0.23
C ALA A 768 -0.66 26.48 -0.60
N VAL A 769 -0.93 25.38 -1.30
CA VAL A 769 -2.25 25.03 -1.84
C VAL A 769 -3.14 24.39 -0.77
N LEU A 770 -2.59 23.44 0.00
CA LEU A 770 -3.36 22.67 0.98
C LEU A 770 -3.44 23.35 2.34
N LYS A 771 -2.55 24.33 2.61
CA LYS A 771 -2.42 25.05 3.89
C LYS A 771 -2.10 24.09 5.04
N MET A 772 -1.11 23.25 4.83
CA MET A 772 -0.65 22.24 5.79
C MET A 772 0.84 22.43 6.09
N GLY A 773 1.27 22.12 7.31
CA GLY A 773 2.68 22.12 7.67
C GLY A 773 3.46 20.99 6.97
N VAL A 774 4.74 21.21 6.71
CA VAL A 774 5.59 20.31 5.90
C VAL A 774 5.70 18.89 6.50
N ASN A 775 5.71 18.78 7.84
CA ASN A 775 5.73 17.48 8.53
C ASN A 775 4.47 16.66 8.26
N LYS A 776 3.29 17.31 8.28
CA LYS A 776 2.03 16.65 7.98
C LYS A 776 2.03 16.16 6.53
N ILE A 777 2.52 16.98 5.59
CA ILE A 777 2.63 16.61 4.18
C ILE A 777 3.56 15.40 4.00
N MET A 778 4.74 15.40 4.65
CA MET A 778 5.65 14.25 4.61
C MET A 778 5.02 12.98 5.19
N SER A 779 4.31 13.07 6.31
CA SER A 779 3.61 11.92 6.90
C SER A 779 2.55 11.36 5.94
N LEU A 780 1.74 12.22 5.33
CA LEU A 780 0.73 11.81 4.36
C LEU A 780 1.37 11.20 3.10
N ALA A 781 2.50 11.74 2.63
CA ALA A 781 3.24 11.18 1.50
C ALA A 781 3.85 9.81 1.84
N GLN A 782 4.35 9.63 3.07
CA GLN A 782 4.80 8.33 3.55
C GLN A 782 3.66 7.32 3.59
N ASP A 783 2.49 7.70 4.12
CA ASP A 783 1.31 6.83 4.14
C ASP A 783 0.89 6.42 2.72
N LEU A 784 0.85 7.37 1.76
CA LEU A 784 0.52 7.11 0.36
C LEU A 784 1.54 6.16 -0.32
N PHE A 785 2.84 6.29 0.02
CA PHE A 785 3.89 5.41 -0.47
C PHE A 785 3.73 3.99 0.11
N GLU A 786 3.56 3.85 1.43
CA GLU A 786 3.46 2.57 2.13
C GLU A 786 2.24 1.73 1.72
N ILE A 787 1.15 2.38 1.26
CA ILE A 787 -0.02 1.71 0.69
C ILE A 787 0.04 1.55 -0.83
N GLY A 788 1.15 1.94 -1.47
CA GLY A 788 1.40 1.68 -2.88
C GLY A 788 0.64 2.58 -3.86
N LEU A 789 0.27 3.80 -3.46
CA LEU A 789 -0.40 4.77 -4.33
C LEU A 789 0.56 5.73 -5.03
N ILE A 790 1.72 6.01 -4.42
CA ILE A 790 2.77 6.84 -5.02
C ILE A 790 4.14 6.16 -4.96
N THR A 791 5.08 6.63 -5.78
CA THR A 791 6.50 6.30 -5.69
C THR A 791 7.15 6.89 -4.44
N TYR A 792 8.38 6.47 -4.15
CA TYR A 792 9.13 6.92 -2.98
C TYR A 792 9.21 8.45 -2.89
N HIS A 793 8.73 8.99 -1.76
CA HIS A 793 8.46 10.42 -1.60
C HIS A 793 9.68 11.25 -1.17
N ARG A 794 10.82 10.60 -0.85
CA ARG A 794 12.10 11.26 -0.50
C ARG A 794 13.05 11.19 -1.69
N THR A 795 12.87 12.10 -2.64
CA THR A 795 13.57 12.13 -3.91
C THR A 795 13.86 13.57 -4.33
N ASP A 796 15.07 13.79 -4.82
CA ASP A 796 15.53 15.02 -5.45
C ASP A 796 15.49 14.96 -6.98
N SER A 797 15.22 13.77 -7.54
CA SER A 797 15.16 13.49 -8.97
C SER A 797 13.80 13.79 -9.59
N THR A 798 13.80 14.41 -10.77
CA THR A 798 12.62 14.58 -11.63
C THR A 798 12.46 13.45 -12.64
N ARG A 799 13.37 12.46 -12.65
CA ARG A 799 13.37 11.34 -13.61
C ARG A 799 12.06 10.56 -13.56
N VAL A 800 11.54 10.20 -14.73
CA VAL A 800 10.37 9.32 -14.90
C VAL A 800 10.78 8.00 -15.55
N SER A 801 10.41 6.88 -14.95
CA SER A 801 10.64 5.54 -15.49
C SER A 801 9.72 5.21 -16.66
N ASP A 802 10.06 4.19 -17.45
CA ASP A 802 9.20 3.72 -18.55
C ASP A 802 7.82 3.29 -18.04
N LYS A 803 7.76 2.72 -16.83
CA LYS A 803 6.49 2.38 -16.16
C LYS A 803 5.67 3.63 -15.83
N GLY A 804 6.31 4.69 -15.32
CA GLY A 804 5.66 5.97 -15.10
C GLY A 804 5.10 6.56 -16.40
N ILE A 805 5.86 6.52 -17.48
CA ILE A 805 5.43 6.98 -18.81
C ILE A 805 4.21 6.18 -19.30
N GLU A 806 4.18 4.86 -19.09
CA GLU A 806 3.03 4.01 -19.42
C GLU A 806 1.78 4.41 -18.61
N VAL A 807 1.92 4.65 -17.30
CA VAL A 807 0.82 5.10 -16.43
C VAL A 807 0.24 6.43 -16.94
N ALA A 808 1.09 7.38 -17.30
CA ALA A 808 0.63 8.66 -17.83
C ALA A 808 -0.04 8.51 -19.19
N ARG A 809 0.53 7.72 -20.11
CA ARG A 809 -0.06 7.42 -21.42
C ARG A 809 -1.46 6.85 -21.25
N GLU A 810 -1.62 5.78 -20.46
CA GLU A 810 -2.91 5.13 -20.26
C GLU A 810 -3.99 6.12 -19.78
N TYR A 811 -3.66 6.99 -18.81
CA TYR A 811 -4.60 7.99 -18.33
C TYR A 811 -4.89 9.08 -19.36
N ILE A 812 -3.86 9.68 -19.98
CA ILE A 812 -4.00 10.81 -20.89
C ILE A 812 -4.77 10.40 -22.14
N SER A 813 -4.41 9.25 -22.73
CA SER A 813 -5.07 8.73 -23.93
C SER A 813 -6.56 8.44 -23.69
N ARG A 814 -6.91 7.97 -22.48
CA ARG A 814 -8.30 7.73 -22.10
C ARG A 814 -9.07 9.03 -21.81
N ALA A 815 -8.47 9.98 -21.10
CA ALA A 815 -9.16 11.16 -20.59
C ALA A 815 -9.18 12.35 -21.57
N PHE A 816 -8.14 12.50 -22.39
CA PHE A 816 -7.95 13.64 -23.31
C PHE A 816 -7.73 13.21 -24.77
N GLY A 817 -7.26 11.98 -25.00
CA GLY A 817 -6.92 11.45 -26.31
C GLY A 817 -5.40 11.32 -26.51
N GLU A 818 -4.98 10.37 -27.36
CA GLU A 818 -3.55 10.03 -27.56
C GLU A 818 -2.71 11.25 -27.99
N ASN A 819 -3.28 12.16 -28.78
CA ASN A 819 -2.60 13.36 -29.28
C ASN A 819 -2.15 14.33 -28.18
N TYR A 820 -2.72 14.23 -26.97
CA TYR A 820 -2.32 15.05 -25.83
C TYR A 820 -1.11 14.50 -25.07
N PHE A 821 -0.70 13.26 -25.33
CA PHE A 821 0.40 12.62 -24.63
C PHE A 821 1.76 12.95 -25.28
N LYS A 822 2.73 13.38 -24.45
CA LYS A 822 4.13 13.58 -24.85
C LYS A 822 5.05 12.94 -23.81
N PRO A 823 5.72 11.81 -24.13
CA PRO A 823 6.59 11.15 -23.16
C PRO A 823 7.77 12.05 -22.81
N ARG A 824 7.96 12.35 -21.52
CA ARG A 824 9.11 13.12 -21.02
C ARG A 824 9.77 12.39 -19.86
N ARG A 825 11.06 12.06 -20.02
CA ARG A 825 11.88 11.49 -18.94
C ARG A 825 12.29 12.53 -17.88
N TRP A 826 12.32 13.83 -18.23
CA TRP A 826 12.67 15.01 -17.42
C TRP A 826 14.11 15.10 -16.88
N GLY A 827 14.70 14.02 -16.39
CA GLY A 827 16.07 13.98 -15.87
C GLY A 827 16.86 12.76 -16.36
N GLU A 828 18.19 12.79 -16.18
CA GLU A 828 19.13 11.74 -16.60
C GLU A 828 19.88 11.16 -15.39
N GLY A 829 20.17 9.85 -15.41
CA GLY A 829 20.94 9.17 -14.35
C GLY A 829 20.22 8.99 -13.00
N GLY A 830 20.79 8.15 -12.14
CA GLY A 830 20.31 7.90 -10.76
C GLY A 830 19.29 6.76 -10.59
N ALA A 831 19.33 6.10 -9.44
CA ALA A 831 18.39 5.02 -9.08
C ALA A 831 16.97 5.55 -8.77
N HIS A 832 16.85 6.80 -8.31
CA HIS A 832 15.61 7.37 -7.79
C HIS A 832 14.71 7.95 -8.91
N GLU A 833 13.40 7.84 -8.69
CA GLU A 833 12.35 8.40 -9.55
C GLU A 833 11.69 9.62 -8.88
N CYS A 834 11.03 10.46 -9.67
CA CYS A 834 10.14 11.52 -9.17
C CYS A 834 8.97 10.97 -8.33
N ILE A 835 8.30 11.85 -7.60
CA ILE A 835 7.06 11.55 -6.88
C ILE A 835 5.89 11.55 -7.87
N ARG A 836 5.31 10.39 -8.12
CA ARG A 836 4.19 10.18 -9.03
C ARG A 836 3.22 9.10 -8.54
N PRO A 837 1.98 9.03 -9.06
CA PRO A 837 1.10 7.89 -8.87
C PRO A 837 1.70 6.59 -9.43
N THR A 838 1.41 5.46 -8.78
CA THR A 838 1.79 4.12 -9.26
C THR A 838 0.82 3.57 -10.30
N ARG A 839 -0.40 4.11 -10.35
CA ARG A 839 -1.50 3.65 -11.21
C ARG A 839 -2.25 4.83 -11.82
N PRO A 840 -2.92 4.64 -12.98
CA PRO A 840 -3.65 5.70 -13.69
C PRO A 840 -5.03 5.97 -13.06
N TRP A 841 -5.06 6.15 -11.74
CA TRP A 841 -6.27 6.39 -10.96
C TRP A 841 -6.32 7.84 -10.50
N ASP A 842 -7.20 8.64 -11.08
CA ASP A 842 -7.51 9.94 -10.51
C ASP A 842 -8.27 9.78 -9.17
N THR A 843 -8.55 10.90 -8.50
CA THR A 843 -9.21 10.89 -7.19
C THR A 843 -10.61 10.29 -7.24
N ARG A 844 -11.37 10.52 -8.31
CA ARG A 844 -12.72 9.93 -8.48
C ARG A 844 -12.63 8.41 -8.58
N THR A 845 -11.73 7.91 -9.42
CA THR A 845 -11.47 6.48 -9.59
C THR A 845 -10.99 5.86 -8.27
N LEU A 846 -10.05 6.50 -7.58
CA LEU A 846 -9.54 6.00 -6.29
C LEU A 846 -10.65 5.89 -5.24
N ILE A 847 -11.50 6.92 -5.10
CA ILE A 847 -12.62 6.89 -4.16
C ILE A 847 -13.61 5.79 -4.54
N ASP A 848 -13.96 5.65 -5.83
CA ASP A 848 -14.82 4.57 -6.32
C ASP A 848 -14.28 3.19 -5.92
N LEU A 849 -13.00 2.92 -6.19
CA LEU A 849 -12.35 1.65 -5.86
C LEU A 849 -12.35 1.35 -4.34
N LEU A 850 -12.15 2.37 -3.51
CA LEU A 850 -12.22 2.25 -2.05
C LEU A 850 -13.63 1.93 -1.56
N LYS A 851 -14.63 2.65 -2.09
CA LYS A 851 -16.04 2.48 -1.71
C LYS A 851 -16.56 1.11 -2.11
N ARG A 852 -16.17 0.64 -3.29
CA ARG A 852 -16.46 -0.70 -3.84
C ARG A 852 -15.71 -1.83 -3.12
N GLY A 853 -14.71 -1.49 -2.30
CA GLY A 853 -13.87 -2.47 -1.60
C GLY A 853 -13.01 -3.31 -2.56
N ILE A 854 -12.72 -2.78 -3.75
CA ILE A 854 -11.78 -3.37 -4.71
C ILE A 854 -10.35 -3.08 -4.26
N PHE A 855 -10.09 -1.82 -3.88
CA PHE A 855 -8.85 -1.43 -3.20
C PHE A 855 -9.13 -1.28 -1.71
N THR A 856 -8.41 -2.01 -0.86
CA THR A 856 -8.57 -1.99 0.60
C THR A 856 -7.22 -1.74 1.27
N PRO A 857 -6.77 -0.47 1.34
CA PRO A 857 -5.47 -0.13 1.89
C PRO A 857 -5.39 -0.46 3.39
N VAL A 858 -4.17 -0.70 3.87
CA VAL A 858 -3.91 -1.00 5.28
C VAL A 858 -4.02 0.22 6.19
N ILE A 859 -3.80 1.40 5.62
CA ILE A 859 -4.00 2.72 6.24
C ILE A 859 -5.33 3.27 5.74
N GLU A 860 -6.11 3.88 6.64
CA GLU A 860 -7.34 4.55 6.28
C GLU A 860 -7.04 5.86 5.53
N ILE A 861 -7.51 5.96 4.28
CA ILE A 861 -7.30 7.13 3.44
C ILE A 861 -8.25 8.24 3.89
N THR A 862 -7.68 9.29 4.48
CA THR A 862 -8.42 10.49 4.91
C THR A 862 -8.60 11.50 3.77
N ARG A 863 -9.42 12.54 4.00
CA ARG A 863 -9.59 13.65 3.04
C ARG A 863 -8.26 14.33 2.68
N ASP A 864 -7.34 14.46 3.64
CA ASP A 864 -6.05 15.11 3.39
C ASP A 864 -5.13 14.26 2.52
N HIS A 865 -5.19 12.92 2.65
CA HIS A 865 -4.52 12.01 1.73
C HIS A 865 -5.03 12.19 0.30
N ILE A 866 -6.36 12.22 0.11
CA ILE A 866 -6.97 12.43 -1.22
C ILE A 866 -6.53 13.77 -1.82
N ARG A 867 -6.50 14.85 -1.03
CA ARG A 867 -6.07 16.17 -1.51
C ARG A 867 -4.60 16.21 -1.90
N LEU A 868 -3.72 15.56 -1.14
CA LEU A 868 -2.30 15.47 -1.48
C LEU A 868 -2.08 14.60 -2.71
N TYR A 869 -2.76 13.45 -2.78
CA TYR A 869 -2.72 12.55 -3.93
C TYR A 869 -3.22 13.25 -5.21
N ASP A 870 -4.31 14.03 -5.14
CA ASP A 870 -4.83 14.82 -6.27
C ASP A 870 -3.76 15.76 -6.83
N LEU A 871 -3.05 16.47 -5.94
CA LEU A 871 -2.01 17.40 -6.33
C LEU A 871 -0.86 16.66 -7.05
N ILE A 872 -0.40 15.55 -6.47
CA ILE A 872 0.65 14.69 -7.06
C ILE A 872 0.21 14.17 -8.43
N PHE A 873 -1.02 13.66 -8.50
CA PHE A 873 -1.60 13.09 -9.72
C PHE A 873 -1.67 14.12 -10.84
N ARG A 874 -2.29 15.28 -10.59
CA ARG A 874 -2.46 16.33 -11.61
C ARG A 874 -1.12 16.86 -12.10
N ARG A 875 -0.16 17.10 -11.21
CA ARG A 875 1.18 17.57 -11.57
C ARG A 875 1.93 16.56 -12.42
N PHE A 876 1.86 15.28 -12.06
CA PHE A 876 2.50 14.21 -12.82
C PHE A 876 1.91 14.06 -14.22
N ILE A 877 0.57 13.96 -14.33
CA ILE A 877 -0.11 13.84 -15.62
C ILE A 877 0.21 15.05 -16.51
N ALA A 878 0.11 16.27 -15.97
CA ALA A 878 0.45 17.50 -16.70
C ALA A 878 1.89 17.46 -17.26
N SER A 879 2.86 16.94 -16.49
CA SER A 879 4.26 16.84 -16.92
C SER A 879 4.47 15.96 -18.16
N GLN A 880 3.51 15.09 -18.48
CA GLN A 880 3.53 14.16 -19.62
C GLN A 880 2.57 14.56 -20.75
N MET A 881 2.00 15.76 -20.71
CA MET A 881 1.10 16.27 -21.75
C MET A 881 1.82 17.19 -22.74
N ILE A 882 1.31 17.36 -23.96
CA ILE A 882 1.91 18.27 -24.95
C ILE A 882 2.00 19.72 -24.41
N PRO A 883 2.99 20.51 -24.87
CA PRO A 883 3.09 21.94 -24.52
C PRO A 883 1.84 22.72 -24.90
N GLU A 884 1.65 23.90 -24.32
CA GLU A 884 0.58 24.82 -24.70
C GLU A 884 1.15 25.99 -25.49
N ARG A 885 0.43 26.46 -26.51
CA ARG A 885 0.72 27.73 -27.18
C ARG A 885 -0.05 28.84 -26.47
N VAL A 886 0.67 29.83 -25.98
CA VAL A 886 0.10 30.99 -25.27
C VAL A 886 0.57 32.29 -25.90
N LEU A 887 -0.29 33.30 -25.86
CA LEU A 887 0.14 34.67 -26.05
C LEU A 887 0.69 35.17 -24.72
N TYR A 888 1.99 35.43 -24.69
CA TYR A 888 2.67 36.04 -23.57
C TYR A 888 2.86 37.52 -23.85
N GLN A 889 2.38 38.36 -22.94
CA GLN A 889 2.46 39.80 -23.08
C GLN A 889 3.40 40.37 -22.03
N LYS A 890 4.31 41.25 -22.46
CA LYS A 890 5.05 42.18 -21.61
C LYS A 890 4.60 43.60 -21.94
N ALA A 891 4.00 44.28 -20.98
CA ALA A 891 3.46 45.63 -21.17
C ALA A 891 4.09 46.61 -20.18
N ARG A 892 4.47 47.79 -20.68
CA ARG A 892 4.89 48.93 -19.86
C ARG A 892 3.73 49.91 -19.72
N ILE A 893 3.28 50.13 -18.49
CA ILE A 893 2.17 51.01 -18.18
C ILE A 893 2.71 52.23 -17.44
N LEU A 894 2.40 53.42 -17.93
CA LEU A 894 2.71 54.69 -17.29
C LEU A 894 1.52 55.09 -16.41
N ILE A 895 1.73 55.21 -15.11
CA ILE A 895 0.74 55.68 -14.13
C ILE A 895 1.26 57.01 -13.58
N GLU A 896 0.61 58.10 -13.93
CA GLU A 896 1.10 59.47 -13.67
C GLU A 896 2.53 59.68 -14.19
N THR A 897 3.55 59.56 -13.32
CA THR A 897 4.98 59.71 -13.63
C THR A 897 5.78 58.41 -13.47
N GLU A 898 5.14 57.32 -13.03
CA GLU A 898 5.80 56.04 -12.76
C GLU A 898 5.55 55.03 -13.88
N SER A 899 6.61 54.36 -14.30
CA SER A 899 6.53 53.28 -15.28
C SER A 899 6.57 51.93 -14.58
N ILE A 900 5.58 51.09 -14.84
CA ILE A 900 5.52 49.72 -14.33
C ILE A 900 5.55 48.70 -15.48
N GLU A 901 6.25 47.60 -15.27
CA GLU A 901 6.23 46.47 -16.19
C GLU A 901 5.29 45.39 -15.66
N VAL A 902 4.41 44.92 -16.53
CA VAL A 902 3.51 43.81 -16.25
C VAL A 902 3.69 42.75 -17.31
N GLU A 903 3.92 41.52 -16.86
CA GLU A 903 4.13 40.37 -17.72
C GLU A 903 3.23 39.20 -17.30
N GLY A 904 2.79 38.42 -18.28
CA GLY A 904 2.04 37.21 -18.05
C GLY A 904 1.35 36.67 -19.31
N GLU A 905 0.60 35.60 -19.11
CA GLU A 905 -0.18 34.96 -20.17
C GLU A 905 -1.49 35.73 -20.38
N CYS A 906 -1.71 36.25 -21.58
CA CYS A 906 -2.95 36.95 -21.91
C CYS A 906 -4.01 36.06 -22.54
N GLU A 907 -3.59 35.08 -23.33
CA GLU A 907 -4.49 34.14 -23.99
C GLU A 907 -3.82 32.78 -24.14
N ILE A 908 -4.59 31.70 -24.01
CA ILE A 908 -4.13 30.34 -24.32
C ILE A 908 -4.72 29.99 -25.68
N LEU A 909 -3.87 29.97 -26.70
CA LEU A 909 -4.26 29.66 -28.08
C LEU A 909 -4.59 28.17 -28.21
N GLU A 910 -3.77 27.31 -27.61
CA GLU A 910 -3.95 25.86 -27.60
C GLU A 910 -3.84 25.32 -26.17
N LYS A 911 -4.97 24.82 -25.64
CA LYS A 911 -5.04 24.24 -24.29
C LYS A 911 -4.59 22.79 -24.30
N SER A 912 -3.82 22.40 -23.28
CA SER A 912 -3.33 21.06 -23.03
C SER A 912 -3.27 20.83 -21.52
N PHE A 913 -2.09 20.87 -20.90
CA PHE A 913 -1.89 20.50 -19.49
C PHE A 913 -2.64 21.39 -18.50
N SER A 914 -3.03 22.61 -18.88
CA SER A 914 -3.80 23.50 -18.01
C SER A 914 -5.24 23.07 -17.79
N GLN A 915 -5.74 22.12 -18.60
CA GLN A 915 -7.02 21.48 -18.39
C GLN A 915 -7.05 20.67 -17.09
N ILE A 916 -5.90 20.10 -16.68
CA ILE A 916 -5.79 19.30 -15.46
C ILE A 916 -5.03 20.01 -14.34
N TYR A 917 -4.09 20.90 -14.70
CA TYR A 917 -3.16 21.54 -13.77
C TYR A 917 -2.85 23.00 -14.18
N SER A 918 -3.43 23.98 -13.47
CA SER A 918 -3.31 25.41 -13.77
C SER A 918 -2.69 26.25 -12.63
N ILE A 919 -2.18 25.59 -11.58
CA ILE A 919 -1.63 26.24 -10.40
C ILE A 919 -0.39 27.05 -10.78
N GLY A 920 -0.27 28.27 -10.23
CA GLY A 920 0.91 29.13 -10.42
C GLY A 920 0.96 29.94 -11.71
N ARG A 921 -0.05 29.87 -12.59
CA ARG A 921 -0.09 30.64 -13.84
C ARG A 921 -0.45 32.10 -13.58
N ARG A 922 0.38 33.02 -14.06
CA ARG A 922 0.13 34.47 -14.00
C ARG A 922 -0.61 34.91 -15.25
N LYS A 923 -1.92 35.13 -15.12
CA LYS A 923 -2.76 35.68 -16.19
C LYS A 923 -2.78 37.20 -16.16
N VAL A 924 -2.69 37.83 -17.32
CA VAL A 924 -2.82 39.28 -17.50
C VAL A 924 -3.88 39.55 -18.58
N PRO A 925 -4.70 40.61 -18.50
CA PRO A 925 -5.58 40.96 -19.61
C PRO A 925 -4.74 41.35 -20.83
N LYS A 926 -5.29 41.11 -22.04
CA LYS A 926 -4.71 41.62 -23.29
C LYS A 926 -4.82 43.15 -23.29
N LEU A 927 -3.68 43.82 -23.43
CA LEU A 927 -3.58 45.28 -23.45
C LEU A 927 -3.17 45.74 -24.84
N GLU A 928 -3.57 46.95 -25.21
CA GLU A 928 -3.18 47.56 -26.48
C GLU A 928 -2.29 48.79 -26.26
N PRO A 929 -1.33 49.08 -27.16
CA PRO A 929 -0.59 50.34 -27.11
C PRO A 929 -1.56 51.53 -27.13
N ASN A 930 -1.27 52.53 -26.30
CA ASN A 930 -2.10 53.73 -26.09
C ASN A 930 -3.47 53.48 -25.43
N GLU A 931 -3.75 52.26 -24.94
CA GLU A 931 -4.97 52.00 -24.17
C GLU A 931 -4.95 52.80 -22.85
N ARG A 932 -6.05 53.53 -22.58
CA ARG A 932 -6.25 54.28 -21.34
C ARG A 932 -6.90 53.38 -20.29
N LEU A 933 -6.29 53.31 -19.11
CA LEU A 933 -6.80 52.58 -17.96
C LEU A 933 -7.10 53.56 -16.82
N ILE A 934 -8.21 53.32 -16.12
CA ILE A 934 -8.57 54.05 -14.91
C ILE A 934 -8.08 53.25 -13.71
N GLY A 935 -7.21 53.85 -12.91
CA GLY A 935 -6.68 53.30 -11.69
C GLY A 935 -7.51 53.66 -10.47
N LYS A 936 -7.89 52.65 -9.70
CA LYS A 936 -8.41 52.78 -8.34
C LYS A 936 -7.34 52.35 -7.34
N VAL A 937 -6.91 53.27 -6.48
CA VAL A 937 -6.02 52.93 -5.36
C VAL A 937 -6.77 52.02 -4.40
N LEU A 938 -6.32 50.76 -4.28
CA LEU A 938 -6.90 49.79 -3.34
C LEU A 938 -6.31 49.94 -1.95
N TRP A 939 -5.02 50.28 -1.89
CA TRP A 939 -4.29 50.46 -0.64
C TRP A 939 -3.02 51.28 -0.88
N THR A 940 -2.73 52.23 0.00
CA THR A 940 -1.47 52.99 -0.01
C THR A 940 -0.94 53.08 1.42
N GLY A 941 0.33 52.78 1.62
CA GLY A 941 0.89 52.77 2.96
C GLY A 941 2.34 52.33 3.01
N LEU A 942 2.81 52.08 4.23
CA LEU A 942 4.10 51.43 4.45
C LEU A 942 3.86 49.93 4.64
N THR A 943 4.47 49.12 3.78
CA THR A 943 4.48 47.67 3.92
C THR A 943 5.87 47.18 4.31
N LYS A 944 6.01 45.90 4.68
CA LYS A 944 7.33 45.29 4.84
C LYS A 944 8.03 45.21 3.49
N ALA A 945 9.33 45.53 3.45
CA ALA A 945 10.17 45.43 2.25
C ALA A 945 10.14 44.01 1.66
N VAL A 946 10.22 43.03 2.55
CA VAL A 946 10.09 41.61 2.26
C VAL A 946 9.16 40.97 3.28
N ARG A 947 8.54 39.86 2.92
CA ARG A 947 7.82 39.00 3.88
C ARG A 947 8.79 38.00 4.50
N GLU A 948 8.52 37.61 5.74
CA GLU A 948 9.15 36.47 6.39
C GLU A 948 9.06 35.20 5.51
N TYR A 949 9.99 34.26 5.69
CA TYR A 949 9.92 32.98 4.98
C TYR A 949 8.77 32.13 5.49
N THR A 950 8.21 31.31 4.62
CA THR A 950 7.41 30.14 4.99
C THR A 950 8.31 28.91 5.11
N GLN A 951 7.82 27.84 5.76
CA GLN A 951 8.56 26.56 5.84
C GLN A 951 8.96 26.04 4.45
N ALA A 952 8.05 26.14 3.49
CA ALA A 952 8.25 25.79 2.08
C ALA A 952 9.42 26.53 1.44
N GLU A 953 9.47 27.86 1.60
CA GLU A 953 10.52 28.69 0.99
C GLU A 953 11.89 28.41 1.58
N VAL A 954 11.96 28.15 2.89
CA VAL A 954 13.20 27.72 3.54
C VAL A 954 13.69 26.41 2.93
N ILE A 955 12.82 25.42 2.73
CA ILE A 955 13.20 24.13 2.14
C ILE A 955 13.66 24.28 0.68
N SER A 956 12.98 25.11 -0.11
CA SER A 956 13.39 25.40 -1.48
C SER A 956 14.78 26.06 -1.51
N GLN A 957 15.06 26.97 -0.57
CA GLN A 957 16.41 27.56 -0.43
C GLN A 957 17.45 26.55 0.00
N MET A 958 17.13 25.67 0.96
CA MET A 958 18.01 24.59 1.39
C MET A 958 18.44 23.74 0.19
N LYS A 959 17.50 23.30 -0.66
CA LYS A 959 17.84 22.55 -1.88
C LYS A 959 18.68 23.38 -2.85
N ALA A 960 18.28 24.62 -3.15
CA ALA A 960 18.99 25.47 -4.10
C ALA A 960 20.45 25.74 -3.70
N LYS A 961 20.74 25.74 -2.40
CA LYS A 961 22.10 25.92 -1.85
C LYS A 961 22.85 24.61 -1.57
N GLY A 962 22.22 23.45 -1.76
CA GLY A 962 22.82 22.14 -1.46
C GLY A 962 22.91 21.82 0.03
N LEU A 963 22.04 22.41 0.87
CA LEU A 963 22.02 22.22 2.32
C LEU A 963 20.98 21.17 2.73
N GLY A 964 21.45 20.02 3.20
CA GLY A 964 20.60 18.91 3.63
C GLY A 964 20.09 18.05 2.48
N ARG A 965 19.15 17.15 2.78
CA ARG A 965 18.59 16.16 1.85
C ARG A 965 17.06 16.00 2.06
N PRO A 966 16.34 15.36 1.12
CA PRO A 966 14.91 15.06 1.25
C PRO A 966 14.49 14.44 2.61
N SER A 967 15.34 13.59 3.19
CA SER A 967 15.11 12.97 4.50
C SER A 967 15.23 13.93 5.69
N THR A 968 15.90 15.09 5.53
CA THR A 968 16.20 16.02 6.62
C THR A 968 15.49 17.37 6.56
N TYR A 969 14.99 17.79 5.39
CA TYR A 969 14.40 19.12 5.21
C TYR A 969 13.33 19.48 6.25
N ALA A 970 12.29 18.65 6.36
CA ALA A 970 11.19 18.87 7.30
C ALA A 970 11.65 18.81 8.77
N LYS A 971 12.57 17.89 9.09
CA LYS A 971 13.12 17.68 10.44
C LYS A 971 13.96 18.87 10.92
N ILE A 972 14.71 19.52 10.03
CA ILE A 972 15.51 20.71 10.36
C ILE A 972 14.59 21.88 10.74
N VAL A 973 13.58 22.16 9.92
CA VAL A 973 12.58 23.22 10.21
C VAL A 973 11.83 22.91 11.52
N GLU A 974 11.44 21.65 11.72
CA GLU A 974 10.78 21.21 12.96
C GLU A 974 11.68 21.43 14.19
N THR A 975 12.97 21.14 14.08
CA THR A 975 13.93 21.32 15.18
C THR A 975 14.03 22.80 15.56
N LEU A 976 14.11 23.71 14.59
CA LEU A 976 14.13 25.16 14.85
C LEU A 976 12.88 25.63 15.61
N LEU A 977 11.70 25.12 15.24
CA LEU A 977 10.44 25.42 15.91
C LEU A 977 10.38 24.81 17.33
N LYS A 978 10.72 23.52 17.49
CA LYS A 978 10.73 22.81 18.78
C LYS A 978 11.68 23.45 19.80
N ARG A 979 12.84 23.93 19.33
CA ARG A 979 13.86 24.62 20.12
C ARG A 979 13.52 26.09 20.40
N LYS A 980 12.39 26.58 19.87
CA LYS A 980 11.91 27.97 19.99
C LYS A 980 12.91 28.99 19.44
N TYR A 981 13.78 28.61 18.50
CA TYR A 981 14.64 29.56 17.77
C TYR A 981 13.84 30.36 16.76
N VAL A 982 12.79 29.75 16.25
CA VAL A 982 11.85 30.32 15.30
C VAL A 982 10.45 30.04 15.84
N VAL A 983 9.53 30.97 15.58
CA VAL A 983 8.09 30.80 15.84
C VAL A 983 7.31 31.03 14.56
N GLU A 984 6.19 30.34 14.44
CA GLU A 984 5.26 30.53 13.34
C GLU A 984 4.28 31.67 13.68
N VAL A 985 4.14 32.64 12.78
CA VAL A 985 3.29 33.82 12.94
C VAL A 985 2.36 34.01 11.75
N GLY A 986 1.16 34.53 12.00
CA GLY A 986 0.17 34.80 10.96
C GLY A 986 -0.25 33.54 10.20
N ARG A 987 -0.11 33.55 8.86
CA ARG A 987 -0.48 32.44 7.96
C ARG A 987 0.71 31.52 7.64
N GLY A 988 1.46 31.11 8.65
CA GLY A 988 2.55 30.15 8.47
C GLY A 988 3.93 30.74 8.16
N TYR A 989 4.15 31.99 8.55
CA TYR A 989 5.43 32.68 8.39
C TYR A 989 6.37 32.39 9.55
N LEU A 990 7.64 32.22 9.26
CA LEU A 990 8.69 31.92 10.21
C LEU A 990 9.39 33.20 10.65
N LYS A 991 9.32 33.49 11.95
CA LYS A 991 9.97 34.65 12.55
C LYS A 991 10.99 34.18 13.59
N ALA A 992 12.21 34.70 13.51
CA ALA A 992 13.25 34.42 14.49
C ALA A 992 12.89 35.00 15.87
N THR A 993 13.21 34.26 16.93
CA THR A 993 13.09 34.71 18.33
C THR A 993 14.40 35.32 18.83
N GLU A 994 14.35 36.03 19.95
CA GLU A 994 15.56 36.61 20.55
C GLU A 994 16.57 35.54 20.99
N ILE A 995 16.07 34.42 21.54
CA ILE A 995 16.91 33.26 21.87
C ILE A 995 17.59 32.71 20.61
N GLY A 996 16.85 32.60 19.50
CA GLY A 996 17.40 32.15 18.22
C GLY A 996 18.53 33.05 17.72
N LYS A 997 18.36 34.38 17.83
CA LYS A 997 19.40 35.35 17.43
C LYS A 997 20.65 35.24 18.29
N ASN A 998 20.50 35.26 19.61
CA ASN A 998 21.63 35.18 20.53
C ASN A 998 22.42 33.88 20.34
N VAL A 999 21.72 32.76 20.12
CA VAL A 999 22.36 31.47 19.81
C VAL A 999 23.11 31.53 18.49
N TYR A 1000 22.50 32.07 17.43
CA TYR A 1000 23.14 32.19 16.12
C TYR A 1000 24.38 33.08 16.17
N GLU A 1001 24.29 34.26 16.78
CA GLU A 1001 25.41 35.21 16.92
C GLU A 1001 26.57 34.59 17.70
N TYR A 1002 26.29 33.89 18.80
CA TYR A 1002 27.31 33.16 19.55
C TYR A 1002 27.99 32.08 18.70
N LEU A 1003 27.20 31.27 18.00
CA LEU A 1003 27.74 30.19 17.18
C LEU A 1003 28.59 30.71 16.01
N VAL A 1004 28.14 31.76 15.32
CA VAL A 1004 28.92 32.38 14.23
C VAL A 1004 30.21 32.98 14.78
N LYS A 1005 30.14 33.78 15.85
CA LYS A 1005 31.32 34.44 16.42
C LYS A 1005 32.44 33.47 16.82
N HIS A 1006 32.09 32.28 17.32
CA HIS A 1006 33.06 31.34 17.89
C HIS A 1006 33.34 30.12 17.01
N TYR A 1007 32.42 29.74 16.11
CA TYR A 1007 32.47 28.46 15.39
C TYR A 1007 32.06 28.54 13.91
N GLU A 1008 32.12 29.73 13.28
CA GLU A 1008 31.72 29.95 11.87
C GLU A 1008 32.32 28.92 10.90
N ASN A 1009 33.61 28.60 11.04
CA ASN A 1009 34.32 27.66 10.16
C ASN A 1009 33.70 26.25 10.14
N MET A 1010 32.97 25.85 11.19
CA MET A 1010 32.32 24.54 11.29
C MET A 1010 30.86 24.54 10.82
N ILE A 1011 30.22 25.70 10.80
CA ILE A 1011 28.76 25.83 10.63
C ILE A 1011 28.36 26.75 9.48
N SER A 1012 29.32 27.24 8.68
CA SER A 1012 29.03 28.11 7.53
C SER A 1012 28.31 27.36 6.41
N GLU A 1013 27.54 28.10 5.60
CA GLU A 1013 26.82 27.57 4.43
C GLU A 1013 27.77 26.84 3.47
N THR A 1014 28.94 27.43 3.18
CA THR A 1014 29.94 26.88 2.25
C THR A 1014 30.57 25.60 2.80
N ARG A 1015 30.95 25.56 4.08
CA ARG A 1015 31.47 24.33 4.70
C ARG A 1015 30.41 23.24 4.68
N THR A 1016 29.16 23.61 4.96
CA THR A 1016 28.00 22.72 4.95
C THR A 1016 27.84 22.06 3.58
N ALA A 1017 27.74 22.84 2.51
CA ALA A 1017 27.59 22.29 1.15
C ALA A 1017 28.76 21.38 0.74
N LYS A 1018 30.01 21.78 1.02
CA LYS A 1018 31.20 20.98 0.69
C LYS A 1018 31.23 19.63 1.40
N LEU A 1019 30.77 19.56 2.64
CA LEU A 1019 30.74 18.29 3.36
C LEU A 1019 29.64 17.35 2.83
N GLU A 1020 28.48 17.89 2.44
CA GLU A 1020 27.45 17.10 1.76
C GLU A 1020 27.97 16.53 0.42
N GLU A 1021 28.71 17.32 -0.36
CA GLU A 1021 29.37 16.85 -1.59
C GLU A 1021 30.40 15.74 -1.31
N LYS A 1022 31.18 15.87 -0.23
CA LYS A 1022 32.10 14.81 0.20
C LYS A 1022 31.34 13.52 0.58
N MET A 1023 30.18 13.62 1.21
CA MET A 1023 29.35 12.44 1.50
C MET A 1023 28.83 11.79 0.22
N ASP A 1024 28.45 12.57 -0.80
CA ASP A 1024 28.06 12.02 -2.11
C ASP A 1024 29.23 11.26 -2.75
N LYS A 1025 30.46 11.77 -2.61
CA LYS A 1025 31.68 11.07 -3.04
C LYS A 1025 31.99 9.80 -2.22
N VAL A 1026 31.59 9.75 -0.95
CA VAL A 1026 31.62 8.48 -0.18
C VAL A 1026 30.60 7.49 -0.75
N MET A 1027 29.41 7.96 -1.14
CA MET A 1027 28.38 7.10 -1.74
C MET A 1027 28.82 6.49 -3.08
N SER A 1028 29.65 7.20 -3.86
CA SER A 1028 30.24 6.69 -5.11
C SER A 1028 31.55 5.91 -4.90
N GLY A 1029 32.05 5.82 -3.67
CA GLY A 1029 33.31 5.13 -3.34
C GLY A 1029 34.58 5.90 -3.73
N GLU A 1030 34.47 7.19 -4.07
CA GLU A 1030 35.59 8.05 -4.48
C GLU A 1030 36.47 8.51 -3.31
N ILE A 1031 35.90 8.67 -2.10
CA ILE A 1031 36.63 9.13 -0.92
C ILE A 1031 36.58 8.08 0.21
N PRO A 1032 37.72 7.72 0.82
CA PRO A 1032 37.76 6.84 2.00
C PRO A 1032 37.09 7.46 3.23
N VAL A 1033 36.26 6.67 3.91
CA VAL A 1033 35.55 7.06 5.15
C VAL A 1033 36.49 7.63 6.22
N GLN A 1034 37.61 6.95 6.47
CA GLN A 1034 38.53 7.29 7.55
C GLN A 1034 39.19 8.66 7.35
N GLU A 1035 39.36 9.11 6.10
CA GLU A 1035 39.92 10.42 5.79
C GLU A 1035 38.96 11.53 6.25
N ILE A 1036 37.67 11.40 5.91
CA ILE A 1036 36.64 12.37 6.33
C ILE A 1036 36.46 12.32 7.85
N LEU A 1037 36.44 11.14 8.47
CA LEU A 1037 36.34 11.04 9.93
C LEU A 1037 37.55 11.70 10.63
N LYS A 1038 38.76 11.60 10.06
CA LYS A 1038 39.94 12.30 10.58
C LYS A 1038 39.80 13.81 10.52
N GLU A 1039 39.29 14.33 9.40
CA GLU A 1039 39.00 15.75 9.22
C GLU A 1039 37.98 16.24 10.27
N LEU A 1040 36.84 15.55 10.40
CA LEU A 1040 35.78 15.89 11.37
C LEU A 1040 36.28 15.79 12.82
N TYR A 1041 37.11 14.79 13.12
CA TYR A 1041 37.71 14.63 14.44
C TYR A 1041 38.60 15.82 14.79
N ASN A 1042 39.47 16.24 13.86
CA ASN A 1042 40.36 17.37 14.08
C ASN A 1042 39.60 18.69 14.29
N GLU A 1043 38.44 18.85 13.64
CA GLU A 1043 37.57 20.00 13.82
C GLU A 1043 36.88 20.02 15.19
N VAL A 1044 36.41 18.87 15.70
CA VAL A 1044 35.65 18.80 16.96
C VAL A 1044 36.54 18.74 18.21
N MET A 1045 37.76 18.22 18.09
CA MET A 1045 38.67 18.02 19.24
C MET A 1045 38.97 19.28 20.07
N PRO A 1046 39.18 20.48 19.49
CA PRO A 1046 39.36 21.70 20.26
C PRO A 1046 38.18 21.99 21.19
N ILE A 1047 36.94 21.83 20.70
CA ILE A 1047 35.71 22.08 21.46
C ILE A 1047 35.60 21.12 22.64
N ILE A 1048 35.86 19.84 22.39
CA ILE A 1048 35.81 18.79 23.43
C ILE A 1048 36.87 19.05 24.49
N SER A 1049 38.07 19.44 24.08
CA SER A 1049 39.17 19.77 25.00
C SER A 1049 38.80 20.94 25.91
N GLU A 1050 38.13 21.98 25.38
CA GLU A 1050 37.63 23.07 26.21
C GLU A 1050 36.49 22.64 27.16
N LEU A 1051 35.55 21.81 26.70
CA LEU A 1051 34.46 21.30 27.54
C LEU A 1051 34.99 20.49 28.72
N SER A 1052 35.98 19.62 28.48
CA SER A 1052 36.60 18.82 29.54
C SER A 1052 37.27 19.70 30.60
N LYS A 1053 37.93 20.80 30.20
CA LYS A 1053 38.50 21.79 31.13
C LYS A 1053 37.41 22.49 31.96
N GLU A 1054 36.31 22.91 31.33
CA GLU A 1054 35.17 23.55 32.02
C GLU A 1054 34.48 22.62 33.05
N GLU A 1055 34.39 21.31 32.77
CA GLU A 1055 33.84 20.31 33.71
C GLU A 1055 34.79 20.09 34.89
N VAL A 1056 36.09 19.96 34.65
CA VAL A 1056 37.12 19.87 35.71
C VAL A 1056 37.11 21.13 36.59
N THR A 1057 36.87 22.32 36.01
CA THR A 1057 36.81 23.57 36.79
C THR A 1057 35.54 23.63 37.66
N LYS A 1058 34.39 23.14 37.16
CA LYS A 1058 33.14 23.05 37.95
C LYS A 1058 33.21 22.01 39.07
N GLU A 1059 33.98 20.95 38.89
CA GLU A 1059 34.22 19.92 39.91
C GLU A 1059 35.19 20.43 40.99
N TYR A 1060 36.21 21.21 40.59
CA TYR A 1060 37.12 21.92 41.51
C TYR A 1060 36.36 22.88 42.44
N TYR A 1061 35.42 23.68 41.91
CA TYR A 1061 34.57 24.57 42.72
C TYR A 1061 33.46 23.85 43.51
N ARG A 1062 33.23 22.55 43.29
CA ARG A 1062 32.28 21.74 44.07
C ARG A 1062 32.92 21.03 45.26
N ILE A 1063 34.25 20.89 45.24
CA ILE A 1063 35.04 20.26 46.30
C ILE A 1063 35.53 21.32 47.32
N GLU A 1064 35.57 22.60 46.94
CA GLU A 1064 35.91 23.73 47.83
C GLU A 1064 34.70 24.57 48.30
N GLY A 1065 33.47 24.06 48.16
CA GLY A 1065 32.22 24.77 48.51
C GLY A 1065 31.38 24.09 49.59
#